data_AF-A0A498R976-F1
#
_entry.id   AF-A0A498R976-F1
#
_cell.length_a   1.000
_cell.length_b   1.000
_cell.length_c   1.000
_cell.angle_alpha   90.00
_cell.angle_beta   90.00
_cell.angle_gamma   90.00
#
_symmetry.space_group_name_H-M   'P 1'
#
loop_
_entity.id
_entity.type
_entity.pdbx_description
1 polymer ?
#
loop_
_entity_poly.entity_id
_entity_poly.type
_entity_poly.pdbx_seq_one_letter_code
_entity_poly.pdbx_strand_id
1 'polypeptide(L)'
;MKISYRKWKVGKKSFCWDVLILMVVSIFIGSLLAGTLSFSANAYFSKTLSNLVGDYGQYDVIIQVREELKQDAEEQINKVIADAFPGAVMKEGPTITGKTSIFISLPEQFKTKQVYDDLSKTFGSIPGGAAVGVMTDPRLTIRGVPDGAKNMVMDKISQLDGVRFAFHDGASIGVVLTSFNKSAAVSEQIKNLLKHYQVIEISFPVGSEPSNPIRLGDTIANDMQNQLKLEYARNVSIGGKNDDMTYMVGTMMELKRFLADYATQVTLKPAGGTKFVPDEVLVFQGTAPQAPQAGSPVNKANVLVKITDVHADGTAAGLIIQGDASALTNLQGYKVNNSVIDAAVATASYRNPRQQLGNALNETAKVVGQIPGFVQDAQNMGQVALGALNNYDTSVAAIRSTLDGVRDAGNSIQSATSGLTNMNTGGMQAQLANSSKALSSLITTLKVVKMLQPDVANTIDGLNGTRQNLDNLKAGLSALDNVAADARQAKATVDNIVVTGNNALNTLQAFDVNGARTSLQNANKHLAELQQMNLPLITAQLQYLSTAVPNLKDEDISHSMALLDKFIGGQVIPGARIQILTTNNISTDAVMPIVTHDAGYNNVSLYSTSLGVIEPNPRSEMYEVLNQVKAILAGLTSLVMTILFLALDHTSIMAVIRRRRLSGTVKAKGWRKVLKQVTAIFSAPERQYGMVVGAILLTAMFILSGGGIPYLPWIGVPVIGAFLGSIMAGYADKINPVAGDEVMAGQALGMSFDDIMREIVIPNGRPGVMQKLNKRKLQFK
;
A
#
# COMPACT_ATOMS: atom_id res chain seq x y z
N MET A 1 48.47 -37.99 90.74
CA MET A 1 48.48 -36.94 89.70
C MET A 1 47.72 -37.46 88.49
N LYS A 2 46.52 -36.93 88.23
CA LYS A 2 45.62 -37.28 87.13
C LYS A 2 46.18 -36.77 85.80
N ILE A 3 46.25 -37.61 84.76
CA ILE A 3 46.11 -37.15 83.38
C ILE A 3 45.21 -38.13 82.62
N SER A 4 44.07 -37.59 82.18
CA SER A 4 42.92 -38.27 81.59
C SER A 4 43.09 -38.34 80.07
N TYR A 5 43.21 -39.54 79.50
CA TYR A 5 42.94 -39.77 78.07
C TYR A 5 41.47 -40.13 77.89
N ARG A 6 40.66 -39.07 77.74
CA ARG A 6 39.24 -39.15 77.42
C ARG A 6 39.10 -39.53 75.94
N LYS A 7 38.96 -40.83 75.65
CA LYS A 7 38.55 -41.32 74.33
C LYS A 7 37.25 -40.60 73.93
N TRP A 8 37.33 -39.81 72.86
CA TRP A 8 36.20 -39.13 72.25
C TRP A 8 35.13 -40.16 71.85
N LYS A 9 34.04 -40.23 72.60
CA LYS A 9 32.78 -40.84 72.14
C LYS A 9 32.22 -39.93 71.05
N VAL A 10 32.58 -40.17 69.79
CA VAL A 10 31.80 -39.69 68.65
C VAL A 10 30.42 -40.34 68.77
N GLY A 11 29.38 -39.53 68.96
CA GLY A 11 28.02 -40.00 69.23
C GLY A 11 27.59 -41.10 68.24
N LYS A 12 27.00 -42.18 68.76
CA LYS A 12 26.38 -43.24 67.94
C LYS A 12 25.33 -42.59 67.04
N LYS A 13 25.69 -42.29 65.78
CA LYS A 13 24.72 -41.84 64.77
C LYS A 13 23.81 -43.02 64.45
N SER A 14 22.50 -42.79 64.45
CA SER A 14 21.49 -43.81 64.14
C SER A 14 21.69 -44.38 62.73
N PHE A 15 21.28 -45.64 62.50
CA PHE A 15 21.31 -46.27 61.18
C PHE A 15 20.57 -45.47 60.10
N CYS A 16 19.53 -44.70 60.46
CA CYS A 16 18.84 -43.80 59.54
C CYS A 16 19.78 -42.77 58.90
N TRP A 17 20.78 -42.27 59.63
CA TRP A 17 21.80 -41.37 59.07
C TRP A 17 22.71 -42.08 58.07
N ASP A 18 22.99 -43.36 58.27
CA ASP A 18 23.78 -44.13 57.31
C ASP A 18 23.01 -44.35 56.00
N VAL A 19 21.69 -44.57 56.09
CA VAL A 19 20.81 -44.68 54.91
C VAL A 19 20.73 -43.35 54.15
N LEU A 20 20.67 -42.21 54.85
CA LEU A 20 20.72 -40.89 54.21
C LEU A 20 22.07 -40.64 53.52
N ILE A 21 23.18 -40.96 54.19
CA ILE A 21 24.53 -40.84 53.58
C ILE A 21 24.64 -41.74 52.35
N LEU A 22 24.16 -42.98 52.43
CA LEU A 22 24.11 -43.91 51.30
C LEU A 22 23.33 -43.29 50.13
N MET A 23 22.17 -42.69 50.39
CA MET A 23 21.34 -42.07 49.36
C MET A 23 22.08 -40.92 48.68
N VAL A 24 22.69 -40.00 49.43
CA VAL A 24 23.46 -38.88 48.88
C VAL A 24 24.66 -39.36 48.06
N VAL A 25 25.41 -40.32 48.58
CA VAL A 25 26.58 -40.89 47.88
C VAL A 25 26.15 -41.62 46.61
N SER A 26 25.06 -42.37 46.66
CA SER A 26 24.49 -43.07 45.49
C SER A 26 24.03 -42.08 44.43
N ILE A 27 23.33 -41.01 44.82
CA ILE A 27 22.92 -39.94 43.91
C ILE A 27 24.14 -39.32 43.25
N PHE A 28 25.17 -38.96 44.02
CA PHE A 28 26.38 -38.34 43.49
C PHE A 28 27.14 -39.26 42.52
N ILE A 29 27.37 -40.52 42.89
CA ILE A 29 28.05 -41.49 42.03
C ILE A 29 27.20 -41.78 40.79
N GLY A 30 25.89 -41.98 40.96
CA GLY A 30 24.95 -42.26 39.87
C GLY A 30 24.86 -41.11 38.88
N SER A 31 24.72 -39.87 39.36
CA SER A 31 24.69 -38.68 38.50
C SER A 31 26.02 -38.44 37.80
N LEU A 32 27.14 -38.67 38.48
CA LEU A 32 28.46 -38.53 37.89
C LEU A 32 28.70 -39.58 36.80
N LEU A 33 28.35 -40.85 37.03
CA LEU A 33 28.47 -41.89 36.01
C LEU A 33 27.52 -41.65 34.82
N ALA A 34 26.27 -41.29 35.09
CA ALA A 34 25.30 -40.97 34.05
C ALA A 34 25.71 -39.75 33.22
N GLY A 35 26.17 -38.68 33.88
CA GLY A 35 26.70 -37.49 33.22
C GLY A 35 27.97 -37.79 32.41
N THR A 36 28.90 -38.58 32.96
CA THR A 36 30.16 -38.94 32.26
C THR A 36 29.88 -39.80 31.03
N LEU A 37 29.03 -40.82 31.14
CA LEU A 37 28.71 -41.70 30.01
C LEU A 37 28.00 -40.93 28.90
N SER A 38 27.01 -40.11 29.26
CA SER A 38 26.29 -39.23 28.34
C SER A 38 27.23 -38.22 27.66
N PHE A 39 28.13 -37.59 28.42
CA PHE A 39 29.13 -36.67 27.89
C PHE A 39 30.10 -37.36 26.92
N SER A 40 30.59 -38.55 27.27
CA SER A 40 31.51 -39.31 26.43
C SER A 40 30.87 -39.75 25.10
N ALA A 41 29.62 -40.20 25.14
CA ALA A 41 28.86 -40.54 23.94
C ALA A 41 28.62 -39.30 23.07
N ASN A 42 28.22 -38.18 23.68
CA ASN A 42 28.05 -36.92 22.97
C ASN A 42 29.37 -36.47 22.33
N ALA A 43 30.49 -36.52 23.05
CA ALA A 43 31.80 -36.14 22.52
C ALA A 43 32.23 -37.04 21.36
N TYR A 44 31.96 -38.35 21.42
CA TYR A 44 32.21 -39.27 20.31
C TYR A 44 31.38 -38.90 19.07
N PHE A 45 30.07 -38.71 19.22
CA PHE A 45 29.19 -38.36 18.09
C PHE A 45 29.48 -36.96 17.53
N SER A 46 29.72 -35.96 18.40
CA SER A 46 30.10 -34.61 17.97
C SER A 46 31.42 -34.62 17.21
N LYS A 47 32.42 -35.41 17.63
CA LYS A 47 33.69 -35.53 16.92
C LYS A 47 33.55 -36.21 15.56
N THR A 48 32.74 -37.26 15.48
CA THR A 48 32.45 -37.93 14.19
C THR A 48 31.70 -36.97 13.24
N LEU A 49 30.72 -36.23 13.75
CA LEU A 49 29.96 -35.25 12.96
C LEU A 49 30.85 -34.08 12.50
N SER A 50 31.65 -33.52 13.40
CA SER A 50 32.62 -32.44 13.11
C SER A 50 33.62 -32.83 12.03
N ASN A 51 34.16 -34.05 12.08
CA ASN A 51 35.09 -34.55 11.07
C ASN A 51 34.45 -34.70 9.68
N LEU A 52 33.13 -34.92 9.59
CA LEU A 52 32.41 -35.07 8.33
C LEU A 52 31.89 -33.73 7.78
N VAL A 53 31.51 -32.79 8.65
CA VAL A 53 30.64 -31.66 8.31
C VAL A 53 31.18 -30.29 8.80
N GLY A 54 32.25 -30.28 9.59
CA GLY A 54 32.82 -29.12 10.29
C GLY A 54 32.23 -28.90 11.69
N ASP A 55 32.95 -28.19 12.57
CA ASP A 55 32.39 -27.79 13.88
C ASP A 55 31.22 -26.82 13.67
N TYR A 56 30.18 -26.93 14.51
CA TYR A 56 29.02 -26.05 14.44
C TYR A 56 29.40 -24.60 14.69
N GLY A 57 29.00 -23.69 13.79
CA GLY A 57 29.33 -22.26 13.88
C GLY A 57 30.80 -21.92 13.56
N GLN A 58 31.59 -22.88 13.09
CA GLN A 58 32.99 -22.66 12.71
C GLN A 58 33.14 -21.90 11.38
N TYR A 59 32.20 -22.10 10.46
CA TYR A 59 32.24 -21.51 9.13
C TYR A 59 30.95 -20.75 8.85
N ASP A 60 31.09 -19.62 8.17
CA ASP A 60 29.99 -18.71 7.85
C ASP A 60 29.62 -18.77 6.36
N VAL A 61 30.60 -19.07 5.49
CA VAL A 61 30.42 -19.10 4.04
C VAL A 61 30.98 -20.39 3.46
N ILE A 62 30.26 -20.95 2.49
CA ILE A 62 30.71 -22.05 1.65
C ILE A 62 30.77 -21.57 0.20
N ILE A 63 31.88 -21.83 -0.47
CA ILE A 63 32.08 -21.52 -1.88
C ILE A 63 32.33 -22.82 -2.63
N GLN A 64 31.49 -23.14 -3.61
CA GLN A 64 31.65 -24.36 -4.42
C GLN A 64 32.34 -24.04 -5.74
N VAL A 65 33.59 -24.48 -5.89
CA VAL A 65 34.40 -24.24 -7.09
C VAL A 65 34.54 -25.53 -7.88
N ARG A 66 34.60 -25.46 -9.21
CA ARG A 66 34.99 -26.62 -10.04
C ARG A 66 36.42 -27.06 -9.72
N GLU A 67 36.62 -28.36 -9.61
CA GLU A 67 37.90 -28.95 -9.17
C GLU A 67 39.08 -28.52 -10.07
N GLU A 68 38.85 -28.40 -11.38
CA GLU A 68 39.88 -27.98 -12.35
C GLU A 68 40.32 -26.51 -12.21
N LEU A 69 39.52 -25.66 -11.54
CA LEU A 69 39.81 -24.24 -11.32
C LEU A 69 40.10 -23.93 -9.85
N LYS A 70 40.34 -24.96 -9.02
CA LYS A 70 40.51 -24.83 -7.58
C LYS A 70 41.66 -23.90 -7.20
N GLN A 71 42.84 -24.09 -7.80
CA GLN A 71 44.04 -23.32 -7.44
C GLN A 71 43.86 -21.82 -7.71
N ASP A 72 43.35 -21.46 -8.89
CA ASP A 72 43.07 -20.08 -9.26
C ASP A 72 42.00 -19.44 -8.36
N ALA A 73 40.98 -20.22 -7.99
CA ALA A 73 39.93 -19.77 -7.09
C ALA A 73 40.43 -19.58 -5.66
N GLU A 74 41.27 -20.48 -5.12
CA GLU A 74 41.87 -20.32 -3.79
C GLU A 74 42.74 -19.07 -3.71
N GLU A 75 43.53 -18.78 -4.74
CA GLU A 75 44.34 -17.55 -4.80
C GLU A 75 43.44 -16.30 -4.79
N GLN A 76 42.38 -16.30 -5.61
CA GLN A 76 41.45 -15.19 -5.68
C GLN A 76 40.64 -15.03 -4.39
N ILE A 77 40.19 -16.12 -3.76
CA ILE A 77 39.49 -16.09 -2.48
C ILE A 77 40.40 -15.53 -1.39
N ASN A 78 41.68 -15.92 -1.35
CA ASN A 78 42.64 -15.37 -0.40
C ASN A 78 42.84 -13.86 -0.58
N LYS A 79 42.89 -13.37 -1.82
CA LYS A 79 42.92 -11.92 -2.11
C LYS A 79 41.67 -11.22 -1.59
N VAL A 80 40.49 -11.75 -1.93
CA VAL A 80 39.20 -11.18 -1.47
C VAL A 80 39.09 -11.19 0.05
N ILE A 81 39.51 -12.26 0.73
CA ILE A 81 39.51 -12.33 2.19
C ILE A 81 40.50 -11.32 2.79
N ALA A 82 41.71 -11.20 2.25
CA ALA A 82 42.71 -10.26 2.76
C ALA A 82 42.24 -8.80 2.63
N ASP A 83 41.56 -8.47 1.53
CA ASP A 83 41.10 -7.11 1.24
C ASP A 83 39.79 -6.77 1.96
N ALA A 84 38.78 -7.65 1.88
CA ALA A 84 37.42 -7.37 2.36
C ALA A 84 37.18 -7.86 3.80
N PHE A 85 37.84 -8.93 4.23
CA PHE A 85 37.61 -9.56 5.53
C PHE A 85 38.93 -9.89 6.28
N PRO A 86 39.75 -8.88 6.64
CA PRO A 86 41.00 -9.12 7.37
C PRO A 86 40.81 -10.03 8.59
N GLY A 87 41.56 -11.14 8.62
CA GLY A 87 41.49 -12.15 9.68
C GLY A 87 40.48 -13.29 9.44
N ALA A 88 39.78 -13.32 8.30
CA ALA A 88 39.00 -14.50 7.92
C ALA A 88 39.93 -15.69 7.59
N VAL A 89 39.45 -16.90 7.86
CA VAL A 89 40.22 -18.13 7.66
C VAL A 89 39.49 -19.03 6.68
N MET A 90 40.21 -19.45 5.63
CA MET A 90 39.73 -20.39 4.63
C MET A 90 40.19 -21.81 4.96
N LYS A 91 39.34 -22.80 4.69
CA LYS A 91 39.69 -24.23 4.74
C LYS A 91 39.07 -24.97 3.55
N GLU A 92 39.89 -25.79 2.90
CA GLU A 92 39.41 -26.72 1.87
C GLU A 92 38.54 -27.83 2.49
N GLY A 93 37.38 -28.06 1.89
CA GLY A 93 36.42 -29.10 2.20
C GLY A 93 36.44 -30.24 1.18
N PRO A 94 35.54 -31.24 1.30
CA PRO A 94 35.51 -32.37 0.40
C PRO A 94 35.08 -31.96 -1.03
N THR A 95 35.65 -32.64 -2.03
CA THR A 95 35.19 -32.58 -3.41
C THR A 95 34.02 -33.53 -3.62
N ILE A 96 32.91 -33.02 -4.14
CA ILE A 96 31.69 -33.80 -4.44
C ILE A 96 31.32 -33.52 -5.90
N THR A 97 31.25 -34.57 -6.72
CA THR A 97 30.80 -34.48 -8.13
C THR A 97 31.57 -33.42 -8.93
N GLY A 98 32.90 -33.38 -8.79
CA GLY A 98 33.78 -32.43 -9.51
C GLY A 98 33.71 -30.99 -9.02
N LYS A 99 33.08 -30.73 -7.85
CA LYS A 99 33.11 -29.43 -7.18
C LYS A 99 33.76 -29.54 -5.81
N THR A 100 34.79 -28.74 -5.57
CA THR A 100 35.45 -28.61 -4.27
C THR A 100 34.73 -27.54 -3.45
N SER A 101 34.38 -27.90 -2.21
CA SER A 101 33.81 -26.94 -1.25
C SER A 101 34.93 -26.21 -0.53
N ILE A 102 34.89 -24.89 -0.49
CA ILE A 102 35.82 -24.06 0.27
C ILE A 102 35.02 -23.39 1.39
N PHE A 103 35.42 -23.60 2.63
CA PHE A 103 34.76 -23.03 3.81
C PHE A 103 35.51 -21.80 4.31
N ILE A 104 34.78 -20.76 4.68
CA ILE A 104 35.34 -19.50 5.17
C ILE A 104 34.71 -19.17 6.52
N SER A 105 35.55 -18.90 7.52
CA SER A 105 35.18 -18.36 8.83
C SER A 105 35.35 -16.85 8.82
N LEU A 106 34.30 -16.10 9.12
CA LEU A 106 34.33 -14.65 9.20
C LEU A 106 34.57 -14.17 10.64
N PRO A 107 35.40 -13.14 10.87
CA PRO A 107 35.50 -12.48 12.17
C PRO A 107 34.16 -11.88 12.61
N GLU A 108 33.91 -11.82 13.93
CA GLU A 108 32.62 -11.36 14.49
C GLU A 108 32.18 -9.96 14.02
N GLN A 109 33.13 -9.04 13.80
CA GLN A 109 32.87 -7.69 13.30
C GLN A 109 32.26 -7.65 11.89
N PHE A 110 32.47 -8.69 11.08
CA PHE A 110 31.92 -8.82 9.73
C PHE A 110 30.63 -9.65 9.68
N LYS A 111 30.16 -10.16 10.82
CA LYS A 111 28.88 -10.88 10.93
C LYS A 111 27.72 -9.89 11.10
N THR A 112 27.44 -9.15 10.04
CA THR A 112 26.40 -8.11 9.97
C THR A 112 25.50 -8.32 8.74
N LYS A 113 24.28 -7.77 8.79
CA LYS A 113 23.32 -7.79 7.67
C LYS A 113 23.95 -7.32 6.36
N GLN A 114 24.63 -6.19 6.39
CA GLN A 114 25.19 -5.56 5.19
C GLN A 114 26.25 -6.43 4.52
N VAL A 115 27.15 -7.02 5.30
CA VAL A 115 28.16 -7.94 4.76
C VAL A 115 27.48 -9.15 4.11
N TYR A 116 26.47 -9.71 4.78
CA TYR A 116 25.79 -10.92 4.32
C TYR A 116 24.96 -10.70 3.05
N ASP A 117 24.31 -9.54 2.93
CA ASP A 117 23.59 -9.12 1.71
C ASP A 117 24.55 -8.98 0.51
N ASP A 118 25.82 -8.64 0.74
CA ASP A 118 26.81 -8.40 -0.31
C ASP A 118 27.77 -9.58 -0.58
N LEU A 119 27.68 -10.69 0.17
CA LEU A 119 28.59 -11.85 0.03
C LEU A 119 28.69 -12.36 -1.41
N SER A 120 27.56 -12.50 -2.12
CA SER A 120 27.54 -12.94 -3.51
C SER A 120 28.24 -11.96 -4.45
N LYS A 121 28.22 -10.65 -4.14
CA LYS A 121 28.94 -9.63 -4.93
C LYS A 121 30.43 -9.67 -4.61
N THR A 122 30.79 -9.72 -3.33
CA THR A 122 32.18 -9.75 -2.86
C THR A 122 32.95 -10.93 -3.44
N PHE A 123 32.31 -12.10 -3.48
CA PHE A 123 32.90 -13.33 -4.03
C PHE A 123 32.50 -13.62 -5.48
N GLY A 124 31.83 -12.68 -6.17
CA GLY A 124 31.33 -12.87 -7.54
C GLY A 124 32.43 -12.94 -8.61
N SER A 125 33.65 -12.50 -8.30
CA SER A 125 34.80 -12.51 -9.21
C SER A 125 35.60 -13.82 -9.20
N ILE A 126 35.17 -14.82 -8.41
CA ILE A 126 35.90 -16.09 -8.29
C ILE A 126 35.73 -16.93 -9.57
N PRO A 127 36.83 -17.38 -10.19
CA PRO A 127 36.79 -18.23 -11.38
C PRO A 127 36.12 -19.59 -11.11
N GLY A 128 35.44 -20.13 -12.13
CA GLY A 128 34.86 -21.47 -12.10
C GLY A 128 33.38 -21.58 -11.74
N GLY A 129 32.63 -20.47 -11.71
CA GLY A 129 31.19 -20.49 -11.41
C GLY A 129 30.92 -20.81 -9.95
N ALA A 130 31.69 -20.15 -9.08
CA ALA A 130 31.67 -20.37 -7.65
C ALA A 130 30.31 -19.99 -7.06
N ALA A 131 29.53 -20.98 -6.62
CA ALA A 131 28.29 -20.70 -5.91
C ALA A 131 28.61 -20.36 -4.46
N VAL A 132 28.29 -19.13 -4.05
CA VAL A 132 28.46 -18.64 -2.68
C VAL A 132 27.19 -18.99 -1.91
N GLY A 133 27.33 -19.81 -0.87
CA GLY A 133 26.27 -20.13 0.07
C GLY A 133 26.62 -19.62 1.46
N VAL A 134 25.63 -19.08 2.17
CA VAL A 134 25.78 -18.82 3.60
C VAL A 134 25.59 -20.14 4.36
N MET A 135 26.40 -20.36 5.39
CA MET A 135 26.34 -21.54 6.26
C MET A 135 26.37 -21.18 7.76
N THR A 136 26.32 -19.90 8.08
CA THR A 136 26.31 -19.40 9.46
C THR A 136 25.21 -20.03 10.29
N ASP A 137 25.60 -20.52 11.46
CA ASP A 137 24.73 -21.17 12.42
C ASP A 137 24.72 -20.41 13.76
N PRO A 138 23.62 -20.38 14.53
CA PRO A 138 22.29 -20.93 14.22
C PRO A 138 21.48 -20.04 13.27
N ARG A 139 20.87 -20.63 12.23
CA ARG A 139 20.03 -19.91 11.26
C ARG A 139 18.70 -20.59 10.95
N LEU A 140 17.74 -19.78 10.51
CA LEU A 140 16.50 -20.19 9.86
C LEU A 140 16.46 -19.66 8.44
N THR A 141 15.81 -20.38 7.54
CA THR A 141 15.61 -19.97 6.14
C THR A 141 14.13 -19.86 5.85
N ILE A 142 13.72 -18.77 5.20
CA ILE A 142 12.32 -18.53 4.82
C ILE A 142 12.24 -18.46 3.30
N ARG A 143 11.41 -19.33 2.71
CA ARG A 143 11.21 -19.44 1.27
C ARG A 143 9.82 -18.98 0.86
N GLY A 144 9.69 -18.60 -0.42
CA GLY A 144 8.41 -18.23 -1.02
C GLY A 144 7.96 -16.80 -0.75
N VAL A 145 8.80 -15.97 -0.12
CA VAL A 145 8.51 -14.54 0.08
C VAL A 145 8.75 -13.79 -1.24
N PRO A 146 7.74 -13.09 -1.79
CA PRO A 146 7.92 -12.23 -2.96
C PRO A 146 9.03 -11.21 -2.77
N ASP A 147 9.77 -10.89 -3.83
CA ASP A 147 10.91 -9.98 -3.76
C ASP A 147 10.52 -8.60 -3.22
N GLY A 148 9.34 -8.08 -3.60
CA GLY A 148 8.79 -6.83 -3.06
C GLY A 148 8.46 -6.85 -1.56
N ALA A 149 8.27 -8.03 -0.99
CA ALA A 149 7.93 -8.20 0.42
C ALA A 149 9.14 -8.52 1.32
N LYS A 150 10.27 -8.97 0.75
CA LYS A 150 11.44 -9.47 1.52
C LYS A 150 11.94 -8.46 2.55
N ASN A 151 12.15 -7.20 2.14
CA ASN A 151 12.61 -6.15 3.06
C ASN A 151 11.66 -5.93 4.24
N MET A 152 10.35 -5.86 3.98
CA MET A 152 9.34 -5.70 5.03
C MET A 152 9.38 -6.88 6.01
N VAL A 153 9.46 -8.11 5.50
CA VAL A 153 9.55 -9.32 6.32
C VAL A 153 10.84 -9.32 7.13
N MET A 154 11.98 -9.02 6.52
CA MET A 154 13.28 -8.94 7.18
C MET A 154 13.30 -7.92 8.32
N ASP A 155 12.72 -6.74 8.09
CA ASP A 155 12.66 -5.67 9.10
C ASP A 155 11.80 -6.09 10.29
N LYS A 156 10.63 -6.73 10.06
CA LYS A 156 9.78 -7.25 11.14
C LYS A 156 10.44 -8.40 11.90
N ILE A 157 11.13 -9.30 11.21
CA ILE A 157 11.83 -10.44 11.84
C ILE A 157 13.02 -9.95 12.67
N SER A 158 13.74 -8.93 12.20
CA SER A 158 14.90 -8.37 12.92
C SER A 158 14.53 -7.73 14.26
N GLN A 159 13.24 -7.46 14.51
CA GLN A 159 12.73 -6.93 15.78
C GLN A 159 12.39 -8.03 16.81
N LEU A 160 12.44 -9.30 16.44
CA LEU A 160 12.09 -10.41 17.32
C LEU A 160 13.21 -10.72 18.32
N ASP A 161 12.85 -11.01 19.58
CA ASP A 161 13.82 -11.43 20.59
C ASP A 161 14.46 -12.78 20.22
N GLY A 162 15.79 -12.78 20.12
CA GLY A 162 16.57 -13.95 19.71
C GLY A 162 17.04 -13.93 18.25
N VAL A 163 16.68 -12.90 17.47
CA VAL A 163 17.23 -12.66 16.12
C VAL A 163 18.41 -11.71 16.20
N ARG A 164 19.53 -12.06 15.53
CA ARG A 164 20.70 -11.20 15.39
C ARG A 164 20.53 -10.26 14.21
N PHE A 165 20.19 -10.81 13.03
CA PHE A 165 19.79 -10.06 11.84
C PHE A 165 19.14 -11.00 10.82
N ALA A 166 18.33 -10.44 9.92
CA ALA A 166 17.87 -11.10 8.70
C ALA A 166 18.56 -10.49 7.46
N PHE A 167 18.83 -11.30 6.44
CA PHE A 167 19.53 -10.92 5.21
C PHE A 167 18.93 -11.63 3.99
N HIS A 168 19.23 -11.14 2.79
CA HIS A 168 18.81 -11.74 1.53
C HIS A 168 19.69 -12.96 1.21
N ASP A 169 19.08 -14.14 1.14
CA ASP A 169 19.74 -15.40 0.79
C ASP A 169 19.20 -15.89 -0.56
N GLY A 170 19.58 -15.18 -1.62
CA GLY A 170 19.06 -15.40 -2.98
C GLY A 170 17.54 -15.27 -3.04
N ALA A 171 16.87 -16.36 -3.42
CA ALA A 171 15.40 -16.42 -3.48
C ALA A 171 14.73 -16.48 -2.08
N SER A 172 15.52 -16.65 -1.03
CA SER A 172 15.07 -16.87 0.34
C SER A 172 15.49 -15.71 1.26
N ILE A 173 14.97 -15.70 2.48
CA ILE A 173 15.46 -14.85 3.57
C ILE A 173 16.22 -15.72 4.56
N GLY A 174 17.48 -15.39 4.81
CA GLY A 174 18.26 -15.99 5.88
C GLY A 174 18.07 -15.21 7.19
N VAL A 175 17.86 -15.91 8.30
CA VAL A 175 17.69 -15.31 9.62
C VAL A 175 18.72 -15.89 10.57
N VAL A 176 19.69 -15.08 10.98
CA VAL A 176 20.73 -15.50 11.94
C VAL A 176 20.20 -15.26 13.36
N LEU A 177 20.28 -16.27 14.21
CA LEU A 177 19.80 -16.23 15.58
C LEU A 177 20.94 -15.93 16.56
N THR A 178 20.60 -15.40 17.73
CA THR A 178 21.58 -15.14 18.81
C THR A 178 22.06 -16.42 19.48
N SER A 179 21.21 -17.45 19.54
CA SER A 179 21.55 -18.76 20.11
C SER A 179 20.59 -19.84 19.65
N PHE A 180 21.01 -21.10 19.77
CA PHE A 180 20.21 -22.26 19.39
C PHE A 180 18.91 -22.40 20.21
N ASN A 181 18.97 -22.09 21.50
CA ASN A 181 17.83 -22.19 22.41
C ASN A 181 16.66 -21.27 22.05
N LYS A 182 16.92 -20.23 21.23
CA LYS A 182 15.90 -19.30 20.72
C LYS A 182 15.25 -19.79 19.42
N SER A 183 15.78 -20.82 18.76
CA SER A 183 15.31 -21.31 17.45
C SER A 183 13.81 -21.66 17.44
N ALA A 184 13.36 -22.49 18.38
CA ALA A 184 11.94 -22.89 18.46
C ALA A 184 11.01 -21.69 18.71
N ALA A 185 11.39 -20.78 19.62
CA ALA A 185 10.60 -19.60 19.96
C ALA A 185 10.51 -18.62 18.78
N VAL A 186 11.65 -18.32 18.13
CA VAL A 186 11.71 -17.43 16.97
C VAL A 186 10.99 -18.06 15.77
N SER A 187 11.13 -19.37 15.53
CA SER A 187 10.42 -20.09 14.47
C SER A 187 8.90 -19.93 14.61
N GLU A 188 8.36 -20.07 15.83
CA GLU A 188 6.92 -19.89 16.07
C GLU A 188 6.47 -18.43 15.89
N GLN A 189 7.28 -17.46 16.33
CA GLN A 189 7.00 -16.05 16.10
C GLN A 189 7.00 -15.69 14.61
N ILE A 190 7.97 -16.20 13.84
CA ILE A 190 8.04 -16.03 12.38
C ILE A 190 6.83 -16.69 11.71
N LYS A 191 6.43 -17.91 12.11
CA LYS A 191 5.23 -18.56 11.57
C LYS A 191 3.98 -17.71 11.79
N ASN A 192 3.81 -17.14 12.99
CA ASN A 192 2.68 -16.29 13.29
C ASN A 192 2.70 -14.99 12.48
N LEU A 193 3.88 -14.40 12.29
CA LEU A 193 4.06 -13.23 11.43
C LEU A 193 3.66 -13.54 9.98
N LEU A 194 4.17 -14.63 9.41
CA LEU A 194 3.89 -15.01 8.03
C LEU A 194 2.41 -15.37 7.82
N LYS A 195 1.75 -15.98 8.82
CA LYS A 195 0.30 -16.28 8.80
C LYS A 195 -0.60 -15.05 8.81
N HIS A 196 -0.10 -13.89 9.22
CA HIS A 196 -0.89 -12.66 9.24
C HIS A 196 -1.11 -12.08 7.83
N TYR A 197 -0.27 -12.50 6.88
CA TYR A 197 -0.26 -12.01 5.51
C TYR A 197 -0.51 -13.13 4.50
N GLN A 198 -1.09 -12.76 3.37
CA GLN A 198 -1.24 -13.64 2.21
C GLN A 198 -0.83 -12.89 0.94
N VAL A 199 -0.41 -13.64 -0.08
CA VAL A 199 -0.06 -13.11 -1.39
C VAL A 199 -1.14 -13.55 -2.38
N ILE A 200 -1.68 -12.59 -3.12
CA ILE A 200 -2.59 -12.84 -4.23
C ILE A 200 -1.79 -12.69 -5.52
N GLU A 201 -1.60 -13.79 -6.23
CA GLU A 201 -0.94 -13.83 -7.52
C GLU A 201 -1.98 -13.75 -8.63
N ILE A 202 -1.76 -12.83 -9.55
CA ILE A 202 -2.60 -12.52 -10.70
C ILE A 202 -1.78 -12.91 -11.93
N SER A 203 -2.25 -13.93 -12.66
CA SER A 203 -1.60 -14.44 -13.86
C SER A 203 -2.46 -14.18 -15.08
N PHE A 204 -1.83 -13.63 -16.10
CA PHE A 204 -2.43 -13.30 -17.39
C PHE A 204 -2.17 -14.43 -18.41
N PRO A 205 -3.11 -14.75 -19.30
CA PRO A 205 -2.87 -15.59 -20.46
C PRO A 205 -1.82 -14.98 -21.38
N VAL A 206 -1.08 -15.83 -22.09
CA VAL A 206 -0.08 -15.39 -23.07
C VAL A 206 -0.75 -14.52 -24.13
N GLY A 207 -0.21 -13.32 -24.35
CA GLY A 207 -0.74 -12.33 -25.30
C GLY A 207 -1.81 -11.41 -24.71
N SER A 208 -2.14 -11.55 -23.43
CA SER A 208 -3.04 -10.66 -22.68
C SER A 208 -2.32 -10.01 -21.50
N GLU A 209 -0.99 -9.94 -21.52
CA GLU A 209 -0.23 -9.26 -20.48
C GLU A 209 -0.49 -7.74 -20.51
N PRO A 210 -0.61 -7.09 -19.34
CA PRO A 210 -0.76 -5.66 -19.29
C PRO A 210 0.50 -4.97 -19.81
N SER A 211 0.32 -3.86 -20.54
CA SER A 211 1.43 -3.06 -21.08
C SER A 211 2.33 -2.47 -19.99
N ASN A 212 1.82 -2.28 -18.78
CA ASN A 212 2.60 -1.91 -17.60
C ASN A 212 2.10 -2.70 -16.37
N PRO A 213 2.66 -3.90 -16.10
CA PRO A 213 2.24 -4.75 -14.99
C PRO A 213 2.45 -4.11 -13.61
N ILE A 214 3.47 -3.24 -13.49
CA ILE A 214 3.82 -2.56 -12.23
C ILE A 214 2.70 -1.60 -11.85
N ARG A 215 2.34 -0.70 -12.78
CA ARG A 215 1.28 0.29 -12.53
C ARG A 215 -0.06 -0.40 -12.31
N LEU A 216 -0.38 -1.42 -13.10
CA LEU A 216 -1.61 -2.18 -12.91
C LEU A 216 -1.65 -2.82 -11.52
N GLY A 217 -0.53 -3.40 -11.07
CA GLY A 217 -0.44 -3.95 -9.71
C GLY A 217 -0.63 -2.91 -8.62
N ASP A 218 -0.13 -1.69 -8.80
CA ASP A 218 -0.33 -0.59 -7.84
C ASP A 218 -1.79 -0.12 -7.82
N THR A 219 -2.43 0.00 -8.99
CA THR A 219 -3.86 0.32 -9.09
C THR A 219 -4.71 -0.74 -8.38
N ILE A 220 -4.50 -2.02 -8.70
CA ILE A 220 -5.21 -3.13 -8.07
C ILE A 220 -4.99 -3.14 -6.56
N ALA A 221 -3.76 -2.93 -6.08
CA ALA A 221 -3.48 -2.87 -4.65
C ALA A 221 -4.25 -1.75 -3.95
N ASN A 222 -4.27 -0.54 -4.54
CA ASN A 222 -4.97 0.61 -3.99
C ASN A 222 -6.50 0.38 -3.98
N ASP A 223 -7.04 -0.19 -5.04
CA ASP A 223 -8.49 -0.45 -5.15
C ASP A 223 -8.92 -1.59 -4.24
N MET A 224 -8.12 -2.64 -4.10
CA MET A 224 -8.31 -3.64 -3.06
C MET A 224 -8.32 -2.99 -1.66
N GLN A 225 -7.38 -2.09 -1.37
CA GLN A 225 -7.33 -1.42 -0.07
C GLN A 225 -8.58 -0.58 0.19
N ASN A 226 -9.01 0.22 -0.80
CA ASN A 226 -10.10 1.16 -0.68
C ASN A 226 -11.48 0.48 -0.69
N GLN A 227 -11.71 -0.43 -1.64
CA GLN A 227 -13.02 -1.06 -1.86
C GLN A 227 -13.29 -2.18 -0.85
N LEU A 228 -12.27 -2.97 -0.48
CA LEU A 228 -12.40 -4.05 0.50
C LEU A 228 -12.04 -3.61 1.93
N LYS A 229 -11.66 -2.34 2.13
CA LYS A 229 -11.29 -1.73 3.42
C LYS A 229 -10.21 -2.53 4.16
N LEU A 230 -9.19 -2.95 3.42
CA LEU A 230 -8.11 -3.77 3.94
C LEU A 230 -7.14 -2.89 4.74
N GLU A 231 -6.65 -3.41 5.86
CA GLU A 231 -5.58 -2.73 6.63
C GLU A 231 -4.30 -2.62 5.80
N TYR A 232 -4.04 -3.62 4.95
CA TYR A 232 -2.85 -3.71 4.13
C TYR A 232 -3.16 -4.33 2.77
N ALA A 233 -2.81 -3.63 1.70
CA ALA A 233 -2.68 -4.16 0.35
C ALA A 233 -1.55 -3.41 -0.36
N ARG A 234 -0.54 -4.12 -0.86
CA ARG A 234 0.57 -3.53 -1.61
C ARG A 234 1.02 -4.44 -2.74
N ASN A 235 1.38 -3.85 -3.86
CA ASN A 235 2.07 -4.55 -4.92
C ASN A 235 3.48 -4.96 -4.45
N VAL A 236 3.76 -6.26 -4.51
CA VAL A 236 5.05 -6.86 -4.13
C VAL A 236 5.67 -7.66 -5.26
N SER A 237 5.20 -7.46 -6.49
CA SER A 237 5.70 -8.12 -7.69
C SER A 237 7.20 -7.86 -7.92
N ILE A 238 7.73 -6.73 -7.42
CA ILE A 238 9.12 -6.28 -7.62
C ILE A 238 9.71 -5.72 -6.32
N GLY A 239 11.02 -5.97 -6.10
CA GLY A 239 11.80 -5.47 -4.96
C GLY A 239 12.07 -3.96 -5.02
N GLY A 240 11.34 -3.16 -4.25
CA GLY A 240 11.36 -1.68 -4.31
C GLY A 240 12.66 -0.95 -3.90
N LYS A 241 13.82 -1.60 -3.79
CA LYS A 241 15.09 -0.93 -3.43
C LYS A 241 16.35 -1.35 -4.18
N ASN A 242 16.34 -2.44 -4.96
CA ASN A 242 17.53 -2.92 -5.68
C ASN A 242 17.32 -3.14 -7.19
N ASP A 243 16.13 -2.82 -7.71
CA ASP A 243 15.81 -2.97 -9.13
C ASP A 243 15.49 -1.62 -9.80
N ASP A 244 16.43 -0.67 -9.71
CA ASP A 244 16.39 0.59 -10.48
C ASP A 244 16.18 0.32 -11.98
N MET A 245 16.68 -0.81 -12.47
CA MET A 245 16.48 -1.28 -13.83
C MET A 245 15.01 -1.55 -14.14
N THR A 246 14.22 -2.06 -13.20
CA THR A 246 12.80 -2.37 -13.41
C THR A 246 11.93 -1.11 -13.40
N TYR A 247 12.22 -0.13 -12.52
CA TYR A 247 11.57 1.19 -12.58
C TYR A 247 11.96 1.97 -13.84
N MET A 248 13.22 1.85 -14.29
CA MET A 248 13.67 2.39 -15.56
C MET A 248 12.91 1.76 -16.73
N VAL A 249 12.75 0.42 -16.75
CA VAL A 249 11.91 -0.28 -17.75
C VAL A 249 10.47 0.20 -17.69
N GLY A 250 9.89 0.37 -16.50
CA GLY A 250 8.57 0.98 -16.32
C GLY A 250 8.45 2.36 -16.94
N THR A 251 9.45 3.22 -16.71
CA THR A 251 9.54 4.56 -17.28
C THR A 251 9.69 4.52 -18.80
N MET A 252 10.48 3.58 -19.33
CA MET A 252 10.65 3.36 -20.77
C MET A 252 9.37 2.85 -21.44
N MET A 253 8.60 1.98 -20.78
CA MET A 253 7.28 1.54 -21.25
C MET A 253 6.29 2.71 -21.29
N GLU A 254 6.29 3.59 -20.28
CA GLU A 254 5.46 4.80 -20.28
C GLU A 254 5.89 5.79 -21.38
N LEU A 255 7.19 5.99 -21.58
CA LEU A 255 7.69 6.81 -22.67
C LEU A 255 7.29 6.23 -24.03
N LYS A 256 7.38 4.90 -24.21
CA LYS A 256 6.92 4.23 -25.43
C LYS A 256 5.44 4.48 -25.65
N ARG A 257 4.62 4.36 -24.61
CA ARG A 257 3.17 4.61 -24.68
C ARG A 257 2.87 6.06 -25.06
N PHE A 258 3.53 7.01 -24.40
CA PHE A 258 3.42 8.43 -24.74
C PHE A 258 3.77 8.69 -26.22
N LEU A 259 4.88 8.12 -26.70
CA LEU A 259 5.28 8.24 -28.10
C LEU A 259 4.26 7.60 -29.06
N ALA A 260 3.68 6.46 -28.70
CA ALA A 260 2.64 5.79 -29.49
C ALA A 260 1.36 6.64 -29.59
N ASP A 261 0.92 7.25 -28.50
CA ASP A 261 -0.28 8.10 -28.46
C ASP A 261 -0.12 9.38 -29.29
N TYR A 262 1.13 9.87 -29.41
CA TYR A 262 1.47 11.03 -30.22
C TYR A 262 1.83 10.67 -31.67
N ALA A 263 2.02 9.40 -32.01
CA ALA A 263 2.28 8.96 -33.38
C ALA A 263 1.08 9.22 -34.31
N THR A 264 1.34 9.38 -35.60
CA THR A 264 0.24 9.46 -36.58
C THR A 264 -0.52 8.14 -36.61
N GLN A 265 -1.84 8.22 -36.41
CA GLN A 265 -2.75 7.09 -36.53
C GLN A 265 -3.11 6.92 -38.00
N VAL A 266 -2.55 5.92 -38.68
CA VAL A 266 -2.88 5.59 -40.07
C VAL A 266 -3.92 4.47 -40.09
N THR A 267 -5.02 4.69 -40.78
CA THR A 267 -6.04 3.68 -41.07
C THR A 267 -5.96 3.31 -42.55
N LEU A 268 -5.84 2.02 -42.81
CA LEU A 268 -5.65 1.45 -44.14
C LEU A 268 -6.92 0.69 -44.54
N LYS A 269 -7.50 1.06 -45.68
CA LYS A 269 -8.62 0.34 -46.30
C LYS A 269 -8.10 -0.51 -47.45
N PRO A 270 -8.42 -1.81 -47.52
CA PRO A 270 -7.94 -2.68 -48.58
C PRO A 270 -8.57 -2.33 -49.93
N ALA A 271 -7.78 -2.42 -51.01
CA ALA A 271 -8.31 -2.46 -52.36
C ALA A 271 -8.98 -3.83 -52.60
N GLY A 272 -10.04 -3.86 -53.43
CA GLY A 272 -10.92 -5.02 -53.57
C GLY A 272 -10.19 -6.35 -53.77
N GLY A 273 -10.45 -7.33 -52.88
CA GLY A 273 -9.89 -8.68 -52.93
C GLY A 273 -8.60 -8.91 -52.12
N THR A 274 -8.03 -7.86 -51.49
CA THR A 274 -6.77 -7.96 -50.74
C THR A 274 -7.00 -8.16 -49.24
N LYS A 275 -6.21 -9.04 -48.60
CA LYS A 275 -6.18 -9.21 -47.14
C LYS A 275 -4.84 -8.71 -46.60
N PHE A 276 -4.88 -7.92 -45.53
CA PHE A 276 -3.69 -7.46 -44.83
C PHE A 276 -3.18 -8.51 -43.85
N VAL A 277 -1.86 -8.55 -43.67
CA VAL A 277 -1.19 -9.33 -42.63
C VAL A 277 -0.41 -8.37 -41.72
N PRO A 278 -0.37 -8.60 -40.39
CA PRO A 278 0.49 -7.84 -39.49
C PRO A 278 1.95 -7.85 -39.95
N ASP A 279 2.67 -6.76 -39.67
CA ASP A 279 4.06 -6.51 -40.10
C ASP A 279 4.29 -6.34 -41.62
N GLU A 280 3.26 -6.41 -42.46
CA GLU A 280 3.38 -5.98 -43.86
C GLU A 280 3.69 -4.48 -43.94
N VAL A 281 4.53 -4.10 -44.91
CA VAL A 281 4.91 -2.70 -45.16
C VAL A 281 4.30 -2.22 -46.46
N LEU A 282 3.65 -1.06 -46.39
CA LEU A 282 3.08 -0.35 -47.52
C LEU A 282 3.88 0.93 -47.77
N VAL A 283 4.07 1.27 -49.04
CA VAL A 283 4.71 2.51 -49.46
C VAL A 283 3.67 3.47 -50.02
N PHE A 284 3.81 4.73 -49.64
CA PHE A 284 3.02 5.86 -50.10
C PHE A 284 3.94 6.92 -50.70
N GLN A 285 3.36 7.76 -51.56
CA GLN A 285 4.07 8.92 -52.07
C GLN A 285 4.39 9.86 -50.92
N GLY A 286 5.67 10.21 -50.80
CA GLY A 286 6.16 11.25 -49.89
C GLY A 286 6.66 12.47 -50.66
N THR A 287 7.87 12.91 -50.32
CA THR A 287 8.59 14.00 -51.01
C THR A 287 9.46 13.49 -52.17
N ALA A 288 9.33 12.21 -52.54
CA ALA A 288 10.09 11.64 -53.64
C ALA A 288 9.73 12.30 -54.99
N PRO A 289 10.70 12.47 -55.92
CA PRO A 289 10.46 13.13 -57.20
C PRO A 289 9.50 12.38 -58.14
N GLN A 290 9.29 11.08 -57.92
CA GLN A 290 8.48 10.20 -58.75
C GLN A 290 7.52 9.40 -57.87
N ALA A 291 6.30 9.19 -58.35
CA ALA A 291 5.29 8.37 -57.69
C ALA A 291 5.76 6.91 -57.49
N PRO A 292 5.32 6.21 -56.43
CA PRO A 292 5.60 4.78 -56.29
C PRO A 292 5.02 4.03 -57.49
N GLN A 293 5.85 3.26 -58.19
CA GLN A 293 5.45 2.43 -59.33
C GLN A 293 5.87 0.99 -59.10
N ALA A 294 4.98 0.05 -59.45
CA ALA A 294 5.27 -1.38 -59.35
C ALA A 294 6.55 -1.75 -60.13
N GLY A 295 7.40 -2.57 -59.54
CA GLY A 295 8.70 -2.97 -60.07
C GLY A 295 9.85 -1.99 -59.77
N SER A 296 9.59 -0.82 -59.19
CA SER A 296 10.63 0.15 -58.83
C SER A 296 11.14 -0.06 -57.39
N PRO A 297 12.38 0.34 -57.06
CA PRO A 297 12.87 0.30 -55.69
C PRO A 297 12.21 1.38 -54.82
N VAL A 298 12.07 1.11 -53.52
CA VAL A 298 11.58 2.08 -52.54
C VAL A 298 12.58 3.23 -52.37
N ASN A 299 12.11 4.48 -52.48
CA ASN A 299 12.91 5.67 -52.23
C ASN A 299 12.91 6.06 -50.74
N LYS A 300 14.00 6.62 -50.22
CA LYS A 300 14.07 7.16 -48.84
C LYS A 300 13.10 8.32 -48.59
N ALA A 301 12.75 9.06 -49.63
CA ALA A 301 11.77 10.15 -49.57
C ALA A 301 10.31 9.67 -49.68
N ASN A 302 10.07 8.36 -49.82
CA ASN A 302 8.73 7.79 -49.70
C ASN A 302 8.34 7.61 -48.24
N VAL A 303 7.03 7.59 -47.98
CA VAL A 303 6.49 7.29 -46.66
C VAL A 303 6.20 5.80 -46.56
N LEU A 304 6.76 5.12 -45.57
CA LEU A 304 6.50 3.71 -45.31
C LEU A 304 5.60 3.55 -44.09
N VAL A 305 4.55 2.76 -44.24
CA VAL A 305 3.61 2.43 -43.16
C VAL A 305 3.67 0.93 -42.94
N LYS A 306 4.01 0.52 -41.72
CA LYS A 306 3.95 -0.87 -41.28
C LYS A 306 2.58 -1.16 -40.66
N ILE A 307 1.94 -2.25 -41.07
CA ILE A 307 0.67 -2.71 -40.50
C ILE A 307 0.92 -3.22 -39.09
N THR A 308 0.26 -2.61 -38.11
CA THR A 308 0.37 -2.99 -36.70
C THR A 308 -0.75 -3.91 -36.24
N ASP A 309 -1.96 -3.72 -36.78
CA ASP A 309 -3.13 -4.53 -36.40
C ASP A 309 -4.13 -4.59 -37.56
N VAL A 310 -4.92 -5.67 -37.61
CA VAL A 310 -5.95 -5.90 -38.64
C VAL A 310 -7.29 -6.14 -37.95
N HIS A 311 -8.23 -5.22 -38.16
CA HIS A 311 -9.56 -5.28 -37.56
C HIS A 311 -10.46 -6.30 -38.27
N ALA A 312 -11.49 -6.75 -37.56
CA ALA A 312 -12.46 -7.72 -38.07
C ALA A 312 -13.25 -7.25 -39.31
N ASP A 313 -13.33 -5.93 -39.53
CA ASP A 313 -13.98 -5.32 -40.70
C ASP A 313 -13.08 -5.29 -41.96
N GLY A 314 -11.84 -5.80 -41.84
CA GLY A 314 -10.84 -5.83 -42.91
C GLY A 314 -10.00 -4.55 -43.03
N THR A 315 -10.25 -3.53 -42.22
CA THR A 315 -9.37 -2.35 -42.13
C THR A 315 -8.14 -2.66 -41.27
N ALA A 316 -7.03 -1.98 -41.54
CA ALA A 316 -5.80 -2.16 -40.77
C ALA A 316 -5.33 -0.85 -40.14
N ALA A 317 -4.75 -0.95 -38.94
CA ALA A 317 -4.00 0.13 -38.33
C ALA A 317 -2.54 0.08 -38.81
N GLY A 318 -1.97 1.25 -39.06
CA GLY A 318 -0.62 1.40 -39.57
C GLY A 318 0.20 2.41 -38.76
N LEU A 319 1.49 2.12 -38.64
CA LEU A 319 2.50 3.00 -38.04
C LEU A 319 3.48 3.45 -39.14
N ILE A 320 3.71 4.75 -39.26
CA ILE A 320 4.72 5.28 -40.18
C ILE A 320 6.11 4.95 -39.62
N ILE A 321 6.91 4.21 -40.39
CA ILE A 321 8.27 3.77 -40.03
C ILE A 321 9.37 4.52 -40.80
N GLN A 322 9.00 5.27 -41.84
CA GLN A 322 9.89 6.13 -42.62
C GLN A 322 9.11 7.30 -43.19
N GLY A 323 9.68 8.50 -43.16
CA GLY A 323 9.00 9.72 -43.56
C GLY A 323 8.05 10.26 -42.48
N ASP A 324 7.17 11.18 -42.87
CA ASP A 324 6.25 11.85 -41.97
C ASP A 324 4.87 11.98 -42.61
N ALA A 325 3.81 11.96 -41.79
CA ALA A 325 2.44 12.10 -42.28
C ALA A 325 2.18 13.41 -43.04
N SER A 326 2.92 14.49 -42.74
CA SER A 326 2.84 15.75 -43.49
C SER A 326 3.21 15.61 -44.97
N ALA A 327 3.95 14.57 -45.35
CA ALA A 327 4.35 14.30 -46.73
C ALA A 327 3.36 13.38 -47.49
N LEU A 328 2.33 12.83 -46.82
CA LEU A 328 1.32 11.95 -47.43
C LEU A 328 0.35 12.73 -48.31
N THR A 329 0.75 13.03 -49.54
CA THR A 329 -0.05 13.76 -50.52
C THR A 329 -0.94 12.85 -51.37
N ASN A 330 -0.47 11.64 -51.68
CA ASN A 330 -1.26 10.59 -52.33
C ASN A 330 -1.50 9.44 -51.34
N LEU A 331 -2.78 9.16 -51.09
CA LEU A 331 -3.23 8.18 -50.12
C LEU A 331 -3.30 6.75 -50.68
N GLN A 332 -2.90 6.53 -51.93
CA GLN A 332 -2.82 5.20 -52.50
C GLN A 332 -1.55 4.47 -52.04
N GLY A 333 -1.73 3.32 -51.39
CA GLY A 333 -0.65 2.51 -50.83
C GLY A 333 -0.32 1.30 -51.71
N TYR A 334 0.97 1.07 -51.90
CA TYR A 334 1.51 -0.05 -52.66
C TYR A 334 2.22 -1.03 -51.73
N LYS A 335 2.09 -2.33 -51.97
CA LYS A 335 2.78 -3.33 -51.14
C LYS A 335 4.28 -3.30 -51.40
N VAL A 336 5.10 -3.49 -50.37
CA VAL A 336 6.56 -3.59 -50.50
C VAL A 336 6.99 -5.03 -50.25
N ASN A 337 7.68 -5.63 -51.22
CA ASN A 337 8.29 -6.96 -51.11
C ASN A 337 9.79 -6.84 -51.43
N ASN A 338 10.67 -7.25 -50.51
CA ASN A 338 12.13 -7.15 -50.68
C ASN A 338 12.62 -5.78 -51.19
N SER A 339 12.09 -4.69 -50.62
CA SER A 339 12.42 -3.30 -51.00
C SER A 339 12.03 -2.90 -52.43
N VAL A 340 11.21 -3.71 -53.11
CA VAL A 340 10.60 -3.42 -54.41
C VAL A 340 9.11 -3.16 -54.21
N ILE A 341 8.61 -2.16 -54.93
CA ILE A 341 7.20 -1.74 -54.91
C ILE A 341 6.39 -2.72 -55.77
N ASP A 342 5.27 -3.19 -55.26
CA ASP A 342 4.35 -4.13 -55.92
C ASP A 342 3.02 -3.42 -56.27
N ALA A 343 1.93 -4.16 -56.44
CA ALA A 343 0.62 -3.62 -56.75
C ALA A 343 0.07 -2.66 -55.67
N ALA A 344 -0.82 -1.77 -56.09
CA ALA A 344 -1.61 -0.94 -55.19
C ALA A 344 -2.63 -1.81 -54.43
N VAL A 345 -2.56 -1.79 -53.11
CA VAL A 345 -3.34 -2.71 -52.24
C VAL A 345 -4.16 -1.97 -51.18
N ALA A 346 -3.96 -0.67 -51.00
CA ALA A 346 -4.62 0.08 -49.93
C ALA A 346 -4.93 1.53 -50.31
N THR A 347 -5.91 2.11 -49.61
CA THR A 347 -6.06 3.56 -49.48
C THR A 347 -5.93 3.94 -48.01
N ALA A 348 -5.07 4.91 -47.71
CA ALA A 348 -4.85 5.39 -46.36
C ALA A 348 -5.78 6.57 -46.02
N SER A 349 -6.11 6.67 -44.74
CA SER A 349 -6.53 7.91 -44.10
C SER A 349 -5.73 8.05 -42.82
N TYR A 350 -5.39 9.26 -42.40
CA TYR A 350 -4.59 9.43 -41.20
C TYR A 350 -5.09 10.56 -40.31
N ARG A 351 -4.79 10.44 -39.02
CA ARG A 351 -4.96 11.49 -38.02
C ARG A 351 -3.61 11.73 -37.36
N ASN A 352 -3.09 12.95 -37.44
CA ASN A 352 -1.86 13.35 -36.78
C ASN A 352 -2.18 14.21 -35.53
N PRO A 353 -2.09 13.66 -34.31
CA PRO A 353 -2.37 14.39 -33.08
C PRO A 353 -1.50 15.63 -32.88
N ARG A 354 -0.24 15.58 -33.34
CA ARG A 354 0.74 16.67 -33.20
C ARG A 354 0.36 17.88 -34.06
N GLN A 355 -0.10 17.63 -35.29
CA GLN A 355 -0.64 18.69 -36.16
C GLN A 355 -1.93 19.29 -35.60
N GLN A 356 -2.84 18.46 -35.08
CA GLN A 356 -4.07 18.96 -34.43
C GLN A 356 -3.76 19.87 -33.24
N LEU A 357 -2.81 19.46 -32.39
CA LEU A 357 -2.35 20.26 -31.25
C LEU A 357 -1.65 21.55 -31.70
N GLY A 358 -0.75 21.48 -32.68
CA GLY A 358 -0.09 22.65 -33.25
C GLY A 358 -1.09 23.67 -33.81
N ASN A 359 -2.09 23.21 -34.57
CA ASN A 359 -3.16 24.05 -35.09
C ASN A 359 -3.99 24.69 -33.97
N ALA A 360 -4.39 23.91 -32.96
CA ALA A 360 -5.15 24.42 -31.82
C ALA A 360 -4.36 25.49 -31.03
N LEU A 361 -3.06 25.28 -30.82
CA LEU A 361 -2.18 26.26 -30.16
C LEU A 361 -2.02 27.52 -31.00
N ASN A 362 -1.90 27.40 -32.32
CA ASN A 362 -1.81 28.54 -33.23
C ASN A 362 -3.10 29.38 -33.23
N GLU A 363 -4.27 28.74 -33.30
CA GLU A 363 -5.55 29.46 -33.18
C GLU A 363 -5.70 30.11 -31.80
N THR A 364 -5.27 29.43 -30.73
CA THR A 364 -5.25 30.02 -29.39
C THR A 364 -4.33 31.24 -29.32
N ALA A 365 -3.14 31.18 -29.93
CA ALA A 365 -2.22 32.32 -30.00
C ALA A 365 -2.84 33.51 -30.74
N LYS A 366 -3.57 33.28 -31.84
CA LYS A 366 -4.30 34.35 -32.55
C LYS A 366 -5.34 35.02 -31.65
N VAL A 367 -6.15 34.25 -30.92
CA VAL A 367 -7.17 34.78 -30.01
C VAL A 367 -6.51 35.58 -28.89
N VAL A 368 -5.45 35.07 -28.26
CA VAL A 368 -4.71 35.78 -27.21
C VAL A 368 -4.09 37.07 -27.74
N GLY A 369 -3.56 37.05 -28.96
CA GLY A 369 -3.02 38.23 -29.63
C GLY A 369 -4.05 39.34 -29.92
N GLN A 370 -5.35 38.99 -29.98
CA GLN A 370 -6.44 39.96 -30.17
C GLN A 370 -6.95 40.58 -28.87
N ILE A 371 -6.68 39.97 -27.70
CA ILE A 371 -7.14 40.44 -26.38
C ILE A 371 -6.77 41.92 -26.13
N PRO A 372 -5.55 42.41 -26.41
CA PRO A 372 -5.22 43.82 -26.19
C PRO A 372 -6.13 44.78 -26.95
N GLY A 373 -6.52 44.44 -28.19
CA GLY A 373 -7.46 45.22 -28.99
C GLY A 373 -8.85 45.25 -28.34
N PHE A 374 -9.37 44.09 -27.93
CA PHE A 374 -10.65 44.02 -27.22
C PHE A 374 -10.65 44.77 -25.89
N VAL A 375 -9.53 44.74 -25.15
CA VAL A 375 -9.40 45.49 -23.91
C VAL A 375 -9.44 46.99 -24.18
N GLN A 376 -8.72 47.47 -25.20
CA GLN A 376 -8.74 48.88 -25.58
C GLN A 376 -10.15 49.35 -25.99
N ASP A 377 -10.85 48.56 -26.80
CA ASP A 377 -12.21 48.87 -27.24
C ASP A 377 -13.19 48.90 -26.06
N ALA A 378 -13.09 47.92 -25.15
CA ALA A 378 -13.92 47.85 -23.96
C ALA A 378 -13.66 49.04 -22.99
N GLN A 379 -12.40 49.46 -22.84
CA GLN A 379 -12.04 50.66 -22.06
C GLN A 379 -12.63 51.92 -22.70
N ASN A 380 -12.52 52.08 -24.02
CA ASN A 380 -13.09 53.22 -24.75
C ASN A 380 -14.62 53.29 -24.56
N MET A 381 -15.32 52.17 -24.71
CA MET A 381 -16.76 52.07 -24.47
C MET A 381 -17.13 52.37 -23.01
N GLY A 382 -16.34 51.86 -22.06
CA GLY A 382 -16.52 52.12 -20.63
C GLY A 382 -16.42 53.60 -20.28
N GLN A 383 -15.48 54.33 -20.88
CA GLN A 383 -15.33 55.78 -20.70
C GLN A 383 -16.52 56.56 -21.27
N VAL A 384 -17.02 56.19 -22.45
CA VAL A 384 -18.23 56.80 -23.04
C VAL A 384 -19.44 56.59 -22.13
N ALA A 385 -19.64 55.37 -21.62
CA ALA A 385 -20.72 55.04 -20.71
C ALA A 385 -20.61 55.80 -19.37
N LEU A 386 -19.41 55.90 -18.79
CA LEU A 386 -19.16 56.70 -17.59
C LEU A 386 -19.45 58.20 -17.83
N GLY A 387 -19.07 58.72 -18.99
CA GLY A 387 -19.41 60.09 -19.39
C GLY A 387 -20.92 60.35 -19.45
N ALA A 388 -21.69 59.41 -20.02
CA ALA A 388 -23.14 59.49 -20.04
C ALA A 388 -23.74 59.44 -18.63
N LEU A 389 -23.26 58.53 -17.77
CA LEU A 389 -23.73 58.41 -16.38
C LEU A 389 -23.37 59.65 -15.53
N ASN A 390 -22.23 60.29 -15.77
CA ASN A 390 -21.84 61.52 -15.06
C ASN A 390 -22.75 62.70 -15.38
N ASN A 391 -23.31 62.75 -16.58
CA ASN A 391 -24.26 63.79 -16.97
C ASN A 391 -25.72 63.43 -16.62
N TYR A 392 -25.98 62.19 -16.18
CA TYR A 392 -27.32 61.68 -15.95
C TYR A 392 -28.10 62.52 -14.92
N ASP A 393 -27.51 62.78 -13.76
CA ASP A 393 -28.16 63.56 -12.70
C ASP A 393 -28.49 64.98 -13.17
N THR A 394 -27.59 65.60 -13.92
CA THR A 394 -27.80 66.92 -14.53
C THR A 394 -28.93 66.90 -15.55
N SER A 395 -29.00 65.88 -16.41
CA SER A 395 -30.08 65.71 -17.38
C SER A 395 -31.43 65.47 -16.70
N VAL A 396 -31.49 64.63 -15.66
CA VAL A 396 -32.70 64.39 -14.87
C VAL A 396 -33.15 65.66 -14.14
N ALA A 397 -32.22 66.44 -13.60
CA ALA A 397 -32.52 67.74 -12.98
C ALA A 397 -33.05 68.76 -13.99
N ALA A 398 -32.52 68.80 -15.20
CA ALA A 398 -33.01 69.67 -16.28
C ALA A 398 -34.44 69.30 -16.71
N ILE A 399 -34.75 68.00 -16.81
CA ILE A 399 -36.11 67.51 -17.09
C ILE A 399 -37.08 67.91 -15.97
N ARG A 400 -36.67 67.78 -14.70
CA ARG A 400 -37.47 68.22 -13.54
C ARG A 400 -37.77 69.72 -13.61
N SER A 401 -36.75 70.54 -13.82
CA SER A 401 -36.90 72.00 -13.94
C SER A 401 -37.84 72.39 -15.09
N THR A 402 -37.76 71.69 -16.22
CA THR A 402 -38.66 71.89 -17.36
C THR A 402 -40.11 71.52 -16.99
N LEU A 403 -40.31 70.41 -16.28
CA LEU A 403 -41.62 69.97 -15.80
C LEU A 403 -42.23 70.96 -14.79
N ASP A 404 -41.43 71.51 -13.89
CA ASP A 404 -41.84 72.53 -12.94
C ASP A 404 -42.27 73.81 -13.68
N GLY A 405 -41.50 74.26 -14.67
CA GLY A 405 -41.87 75.40 -15.52
C GLY A 405 -43.16 75.17 -16.32
N VAL A 406 -43.37 73.96 -16.84
CA VAL A 406 -44.62 73.58 -17.53
C VAL A 406 -45.81 73.57 -16.56
N ARG A 407 -45.60 73.10 -15.32
CA ARG A 407 -46.63 73.13 -14.26
C ARG A 407 -47.00 74.57 -13.87
N ASP A 408 -46.02 75.45 -13.73
CA ASP A 408 -46.23 76.87 -13.41
C ASP A 408 -46.97 77.60 -14.53
N ALA A 409 -46.67 77.29 -15.79
CA ALA A 409 -47.44 77.77 -16.93
C ALA A 409 -48.90 77.30 -16.85
N GLY A 410 -49.15 76.03 -16.51
CA GLY A 410 -50.50 75.49 -16.29
C GLY A 410 -51.26 76.19 -15.17
N ASN A 411 -50.60 76.51 -14.07
CA ASN A 411 -51.18 77.28 -12.95
C ASN A 411 -51.51 78.73 -13.35
N SER A 412 -50.67 79.35 -14.16
CA SER A 412 -50.89 80.69 -14.70
C SER A 412 -52.11 80.73 -15.63
N ILE A 413 -52.26 79.73 -16.50
CA ILE A 413 -53.43 79.54 -17.37
C ILE A 413 -54.71 79.35 -16.53
N GLN A 414 -54.65 78.52 -15.48
CA GLN A 414 -55.79 78.33 -14.55
C GLN A 414 -56.18 79.64 -13.86
N SER A 415 -55.21 80.41 -13.41
CA SER A 415 -55.45 81.66 -12.68
C SER A 415 -56.12 82.71 -13.58
N ALA A 416 -55.63 82.86 -14.83
CA ALA A 416 -56.22 83.76 -15.82
C ALA A 416 -57.66 83.36 -16.23
N THR A 417 -57.93 82.05 -16.33
CA THR A 417 -59.25 81.53 -16.72
C THR A 417 -60.28 81.52 -15.59
N SER A 418 -59.84 81.39 -14.34
CA SER A 418 -60.74 81.42 -13.17
C SER A 418 -61.43 82.79 -13.01
N GLY A 419 -60.78 83.88 -13.43
CA GLY A 419 -61.41 85.21 -13.47
C GLY A 419 -62.48 85.33 -14.56
N LEU A 420 -62.27 84.70 -15.72
CA LEU A 420 -63.18 84.72 -16.87
C LEU A 420 -64.43 83.86 -16.66
N THR A 421 -64.29 82.71 -15.99
CA THR A 421 -65.39 81.79 -15.68
C THR A 421 -66.41 82.35 -14.69
N ASN A 422 -66.01 83.33 -13.86
CA ASN A 422 -66.90 84.04 -12.96
C ASN A 422 -67.72 85.16 -13.67
N MET A 423 -67.41 85.48 -14.92
CA MET A 423 -68.18 86.46 -15.71
C MET A 423 -69.30 85.75 -16.48
N ASN A 424 -70.56 86.17 -16.29
CA ASN A 424 -71.72 85.62 -17.01
C ASN A 424 -71.79 86.15 -18.46
N THR A 425 -70.79 85.80 -19.28
CA THR A 425 -70.68 86.22 -20.69
C THR A 425 -71.86 85.75 -21.52
N GLY A 426 -72.36 84.53 -21.30
CA GLY A 426 -73.57 84.02 -21.95
C GLY A 426 -74.81 84.86 -21.65
N GLY A 427 -75.01 85.26 -20.39
CA GLY A 427 -76.10 86.15 -19.99
C GLY A 427 -75.98 87.56 -20.59
N MET A 428 -74.76 88.11 -20.64
CA MET A 428 -74.50 89.42 -21.26
C MET A 428 -74.68 89.39 -22.78
N GLN A 429 -74.24 88.33 -23.46
CA GLN A 429 -74.45 88.16 -24.90
C GLN A 429 -75.95 88.06 -25.25
N ALA A 430 -76.74 87.33 -24.45
CA ALA A 430 -78.18 87.24 -24.63
C ALA A 430 -78.86 88.61 -24.47
N GLN A 431 -78.46 89.37 -23.44
CA GLN A 431 -78.99 90.71 -23.19
C GLN A 431 -78.62 91.70 -24.31
N LEU A 432 -77.38 91.68 -24.79
CA LEU A 432 -76.93 92.53 -25.90
C LEU A 432 -77.65 92.20 -27.21
N ALA A 433 -77.91 90.92 -27.48
CA ALA A 433 -78.69 90.49 -28.64
C ALA A 433 -80.14 91.01 -28.59
N ASN A 434 -80.77 90.97 -27.40
CA ASN A 434 -82.11 91.52 -27.20
C ASN A 434 -82.13 93.04 -27.43
N SER A 435 -81.13 93.77 -26.92
CA SER A 435 -80.99 95.21 -27.13
C SER A 435 -80.75 95.57 -28.60
N SER A 436 -79.86 94.85 -29.31
CA SER A 436 -79.62 95.04 -30.75
C SER A 436 -80.89 94.81 -31.59
N LYS A 437 -81.69 93.79 -31.25
CA LYS A 437 -82.97 93.51 -31.89
C LYS A 437 -84.01 94.61 -31.65
N ALA A 438 -84.08 95.14 -30.42
CA ALA A 438 -84.96 96.27 -30.10
C ALA A 438 -84.58 97.53 -30.88
N LEU A 439 -83.28 97.84 -30.97
CA LEU A 439 -82.77 98.95 -31.78
C LEU A 439 -83.08 98.77 -33.27
N SER A 440 -82.97 97.55 -33.82
CA SER A 440 -83.40 97.27 -35.19
C SER A 440 -84.87 97.59 -35.43
N SER A 441 -85.75 97.24 -34.49
CA SER A 441 -87.17 97.55 -34.60
C SER A 441 -87.40 99.06 -34.63
N LEU A 442 -86.73 99.81 -33.74
CA LEU A 442 -86.77 101.26 -33.68
C LEU A 442 -86.26 101.92 -34.98
N ILE A 443 -85.14 101.44 -35.52
CA ILE A 443 -84.56 101.90 -36.78
C ILE A 443 -85.54 101.68 -37.94
N THR A 444 -86.18 100.52 -38.01
CA THR A 444 -87.19 100.22 -39.05
C THR A 444 -88.37 101.17 -38.96
N THR A 445 -88.88 101.43 -37.76
CA THR A 445 -89.97 102.42 -37.56
C THR A 445 -89.54 103.81 -38.01
N LEU A 446 -88.34 104.26 -37.65
CA LEU A 446 -87.82 105.57 -38.04
C LEU A 446 -87.57 105.68 -39.55
N LYS A 447 -87.19 104.59 -40.24
CA LYS A 447 -87.07 104.57 -41.71
C LYS A 447 -88.40 104.84 -42.42
N VAL A 448 -89.53 104.38 -41.85
CA VAL A 448 -90.87 104.72 -42.34
C VAL A 448 -91.13 106.21 -42.14
N VAL A 449 -90.75 106.77 -40.98
CA VAL A 449 -90.88 108.20 -40.69
C VAL A 449 -90.00 109.06 -41.60
N LYS A 450 -88.82 108.58 -42.01
CA LYS A 450 -87.93 109.26 -42.96
C LYS A 450 -88.57 109.54 -44.33
N MET A 451 -89.56 108.74 -44.74
CA MET A 451 -90.32 108.99 -45.99
C MET A 451 -91.24 110.22 -45.88
N LEU A 452 -91.59 110.64 -44.67
CA LEU A 452 -92.42 111.82 -44.38
C LEU A 452 -91.60 113.06 -44.00
N GLN A 453 -90.44 112.85 -43.35
CA GLN A 453 -89.52 113.93 -42.95
C GLN A 453 -88.06 113.57 -43.25
N PRO A 454 -87.38 114.31 -44.15
CA PRO A 454 -86.01 113.99 -44.55
C PRO A 454 -84.96 114.12 -43.42
N ASP A 455 -85.24 114.89 -42.36
CA ASP A 455 -84.27 115.18 -41.27
C ASP A 455 -83.99 114.02 -40.31
N VAL A 456 -84.77 112.93 -40.35
CA VAL A 456 -84.60 111.76 -39.45
C VAL A 456 -83.43 110.85 -39.86
N ALA A 457 -82.81 111.13 -41.02
CA ALA A 457 -81.69 110.35 -41.55
C ALA A 457 -80.51 110.21 -40.56
N ASN A 458 -80.09 111.31 -39.93
CA ASN A 458 -78.93 111.32 -39.03
C ASN A 458 -79.15 110.48 -37.76
N THR A 459 -80.38 110.45 -37.23
CA THR A 459 -80.74 109.63 -36.07
C THR A 459 -80.75 108.14 -36.40
N ILE A 460 -81.24 107.78 -37.59
CA ILE A 460 -81.20 106.39 -38.08
C ILE A 460 -79.76 105.92 -38.22
N ASP A 461 -78.87 106.75 -38.76
CA ASP A 461 -77.46 106.40 -38.94
C ASP A 461 -76.73 106.27 -37.59
N GLY A 462 -77.02 107.14 -36.62
CA GLY A 462 -76.50 107.01 -35.24
C GLY A 462 -76.99 105.75 -34.51
N LEU A 463 -78.24 105.34 -34.71
CA LEU A 463 -78.78 104.10 -34.15
C LEU A 463 -78.22 102.86 -34.85
N ASN A 464 -77.99 102.91 -36.17
CA ASN A 464 -77.28 101.86 -36.89
C ASN A 464 -75.85 101.69 -36.36
N GLY A 465 -75.12 102.79 -36.14
CA GLY A 465 -73.78 102.76 -35.53
C GLY A 465 -73.81 102.16 -34.11
N THR A 466 -74.80 102.52 -33.29
CA THR A 466 -74.97 101.95 -31.94
C THR A 466 -75.26 100.44 -32.00
N ARG A 467 -76.15 100.00 -32.89
CA ARG A 467 -76.45 98.58 -33.09
C ARG A 467 -75.21 97.81 -33.52
N GLN A 468 -74.44 98.34 -34.47
CA GLN A 468 -73.19 97.74 -34.92
C GLN A 468 -72.17 97.63 -33.77
N ASN A 469 -72.10 98.63 -32.89
CA ASN A 469 -71.26 98.57 -31.69
C ASN A 469 -71.70 97.47 -30.71
N LEU A 470 -73.01 97.25 -30.51
CA LEU A 470 -73.52 96.16 -29.67
C LEU A 470 -73.26 94.77 -30.28
N ASP A 471 -73.42 94.64 -31.59
CA ASP A 471 -73.11 93.40 -32.31
C ASP A 471 -71.59 93.11 -32.23
N ASN A 472 -70.73 94.13 -32.36
CA ASN A 472 -69.29 94.02 -32.16
C ASN A 472 -68.92 93.64 -30.72
N LEU A 473 -69.60 94.22 -29.72
CA LEU A 473 -69.38 93.88 -28.31
C LEU A 473 -69.80 92.44 -28.00
N LYS A 474 -70.91 91.97 -28.57
CA LYS A 474 -71.35 90.58 -28.47
C LYS A 474 -70.34 89.63 -29.11
N ALA A 475 -69.83 89.96 -30.31
CA ALA A 475 -68.78 89.19 -30.96
C ALA A 475 -67.50 89.15 -30.10
N GLY A 476 -67.13 90.27 -29.46
CA GLY A 476 -66.02 90.33 -28.51
C GLY A 476 -66.21 89.42 -27.29
N LEU A 477 -67.42 89.39 -26.71
CA LEU A 477 -67.75 88.48 -25.60
C LEU A 477 -67.76 87.00 -26.02
N SER A 478 -68.13 86.69 -27.26
CA SER A 478 -68.08 85.33 -27.79
C SER A 478 -66.65 84.87 -28.05
N ALA A 479 -65.79 85.77 -28.56
CA ALA A 479 -64.36 85.51 -28.69
C ALA A 479 -63.71 85.25 -27.32
N LEU A 480 -64.12 85.99 -26.28
CA LEU A 480 -63.65 85.78 -24.91
C LEU A 480 -64.04 84.41 -24.32
N ASP A 481 -65.24 83.90 -24.65
CA ASP A 481 -65.70 82.56 -24.24
C ASP A 481 -64.90 81.43 -24.94
N ASN A 482 -64.61 81.61 -26.23
CA ASN A 482 -63.74 80.69 -26.97
C ASN A 482 -62.32 80.66 -26.37
N VAL A 483 -61.76 81.81 -26.01
CA VAL A 483 -60.44 81.90 -25.33
C VAL A 483 -60.46 81.15 -23.99
N ALA A 484 -61.57 81.21 -23.23
CA ALA A 484 -61.71 80.46 -21.99
C ALA A 484 -61.87 78.94 -22.21
N ALA A 485 -62.47 78.51 -23.32
CA ALA A 485 -62.54 77.11 -23.71
C ALA A 485 -61.17 76.57 -24.15
N ASP A 486 -60.46 77.29 -25.02
CA ASP A 486 -59.12 76.94 -25.49
C ASP A 486 -58.13 76.86 -24.33
N ALA A 487 -58.21 77.80 -23.38
CA ALA A 487 -57.35 77.80 -22.20
C ALA A 487 -57.62 76.61 -21.25
N ARG A 488 -58.86 76.12 -21.15
CA ARG A 488 -59.18 74.88 -20.42
C ARG A 488 -58.59 73.64 -21.12
N GLN A 489 -58.65 73.59 -22.44
CA GLN A 489 -58.04 72.51 -23.21
C GLN A 489 -56.51 72.53 -23.12
N ALA A 490 -55.91 73.72 -23.20
CA ALA A 490 -54.47 73.92 -23.00
C ALA A 490 -54.04 73.46 -21.61
N LYS A 491 -54.82 73.79 -20.57
CA LYS A 491 -54.57 73.30 -19.20
C LYS A 491 -54.64 71.78 -19.11
N ALA A 492 -55.68 71.14 -19.65
CA ALA A 492 -55.79 69.69 -19.60
C ALA A 492 -54.61 68.99 -20.31
N THR A 493 -54.12 69.58 -21.40
CA THR A 493 -52.92 69.10 -22.11
C THR A 493 -51.66 69.26 -21.26
N VAL A 494 -51.49 70.43 -20.61
CA VAL A 494 -50.38 70.69 -19.69
C VAL A 494 -50.41 69.72 -18.49
N ASP A 495 -51.57 69.49 -17.88
CA ASP A 495 -51.72 68.57 -16.75
C ASP A 495 -51.35 67.13 -17.16
N ASN A 496 -51.75 66.69 -18.36
CA ASN A 496 -51.36 65.38 -18.91
C ASN A 496 -49.85 65.27 -19.15
N ILE A 497 -49.21 66.33 -19.66
CA ILE A 497 -47.74 66.39 -19.84
C ILE A 497 -47.04 66.32 -18.48
N VAL A 498 -47.54 67.03 -17.47
CA VAL A 498 -46.99 67.00 -16.11
C VAL A 498 -47.11 65.60 -15.50
N VAL A 499 -48.28 64.96 -15.60
CA VAL A 499 -48.48 63.59 -15.09
C VAL A 499 -47.57 62.58 -15.81
N THR A 500 -47.53 62.62 -17.15
CA THR A 500 -46.70 61.71 -17.94
C THR A 500 -45.21 61.95 -17.69
N GLY A 501 -44.79 63.21 -17.62
CA GLY A 501 -43.43 63.59 -17.33
C GLY A 501 -43.00 63.23 -15.92
N ASN A 502 -43.88 63.33 -14.91
CA ASN A 502 -43.59 62.84 -13.56
C ASN A 502 -43.41 61.32 -13.51
N ASN A 503 -44.21 60.55 -14.25
CA ASN A 503 -44.04 59.09 -14.34
C ASN A 503 -42.70 58.72 -15.01
N ALA A 504 -42.33 59.40 -16.09
CA ALA A 504 -41.04 59.23 -16.75
C ALA A 504 -39.88 59.64 -15.81
N LEU A 505 -40.02 60.75 -15.09
CA LEU A 505 -39.03 61.24 -14.14
C LEU A 505 -38.83 60.27 -12.97
N ASN A 506 -39.89 59.68 -12.44
CA ASN A 506 -39.81 58.65 -11.40
C ASN A 506 -39.07 57.40 -11.88
N THR A 507 -39.30 57.00 -13.13
CA THR A 507 -38.59 55.86 -13.74
C THR A 507 -37.09 56.16 -13.91
N LEU A 508 -36.76 57.39 -14.33
CA LEU A 508 -35.36 57.82 -14.45
C LEU A 508 -34.68 57.95 -13.07
N GLN A 509 -35.39 58.39 -12.03
CA GLN A 509 -34.85 58.46 -10.66
C GLN A 509 -34.65 57.09 -10.01
N ALA A 510 -35.43 56.08 -10.41
CA ALA A 510 -35.29 54.72 -9.90
C ALA A 510 -34.07 53.97 -10.49
N PHE A 511 -33.44 54.50 -11.53
CA PHE A 511 -32.24 53.92 -12.12
C PHE A 511 -31.02 54.12 -11.19
N ASP A 512 -30.35 53.03 -10.83
CA ASP A 512 -29.16 53.05 -9.97
C ASP A 512 -27.90 53.47 -10.75
N VAL A 513 -27.75 54.77 -10.95
CA VAL A 513 -26.59 55.38 -11.61
C VAL A 513 -25.29 55.06 -10.87
N ASN A 514 -25.33 55.00 -9.53
CA ASN A 514 -24.14 54.77 -8.72
C ASN A 514 -23.67 53.32 -8.83
N GLY A 515 -24.59 52.34 -8.73
CA GLY A 515 -24.27 50.94 -8.97
C GLY A 515 -23.76 50.67 -10.39
N ALA A 516 -24.35 51.32 -11.41
CA ALA A 516 -23.86 51.25 -12.79
C ALA A 516 -22.45 51.85 -12.93
N ARG A 517 -22.18 53.00 -12.31
CA ARG A 517 -20.86 53.65 -12.30
C ARG A 517 -19.81 52.77 -11.63
N THR A 518 -20.11 52.23 -10.45
CA THR A 518 -19.22 51.31 -9.72
C THR A 518 -18.94 50.05 -10.53
N SER A 519 -19.96 49.47 -11.17
CA SER A 519 -19.79 48.28 -12.02
C SER A 519 -18.88 48.54 -13.21
N LEU A 520 -19.04 49.69 -13.90
CA LEU A 520 -18.17 50.09 -15.01
C LEU A 520 -16.74 50.40 -14.56
N GLN A 521 -16.56 51.07 -13.41
CA GLN A 521 -15.24 51.32 -12.84
C GLN A 521 -14.53 50.02 -12.46
N ASN A 522 -15.24 49.07 -11.86
CA ASN A 522 -14.71 47.75 -11.53
C ASN A 522 -14.35 46.97 -12.80
N ALA A 523 -15.20 46.99 -13.84
CA ALA A 523 -14.86 46.36 -15.12
C ALA A 523 -13.61 46.99 -15.74
N ASN A 524 -13.50 48.32 -15.72
CA ASN A 524 -12.33 49.04 -16.24
C ASN A 524 -11.04 48.72 -15.46
N LYS A 525 -11.15 48.51 -14.13
CA LYS A 525 -10.04 48.07 -13.28
C LYS A 525 -9.57 46.66 -13.65
N HIS A 526 -10.48 45.69 -13.80
CA HIS A 526 -10.12 44.34 -14.23
C HIS A 526 -9.51 44.33 -15.64
N LEU A 527 -10.01 45.17 -16.55
CA LEU A 527 -9.42 45.36 -17.88
C LEU A 527 -7.99 45.92 -17.81
N ALA A 528 -7.72 46.84 -16.88
CA ALA A 528 -6.37 47.36 -16.64
C ALA A 528 -5.43 46.30 -16.02
N GLU A 529 -5.94 45.40 -15.17
CA GLU A 529 -5.18 44.26 -14.66
C GLU A 529 -4.81 43.28 -15.79
N LEU A 530 -5.70 43.06 -16.76
CA LEU A 530 -5.40 42.24 -17.95
C LEU A 530 -4.31 42.86 -18.85
N GLN A 531 -4.19 44.19 -18.91
CA GLN A 531 -3.10 44.88 -19.63
C GLN A 531 -1.74 44.72 -18.95
N GLN A 532 -1.70 44.46 -17.65
CA GLN A 532 -0.45 44.21 -16.92
C GLN A 532 0.11 42.80 -17.18
N MET A 533 -0.72 41.88 -17.67
CA MET A 533 -0.23 40.57 -18.10
C MET A 533 0.60 40.69 -19.38
N ASN A 534 1.72 39.97 -19.44
CA ASN A 534 2.58 39.97 -20.62
C ASN A 534 1.99 39.07 -21.73
N LEU A 535 0.83 39.47 -22.27
CA LEU A 535 0.14 38.80 -23.36
C LEU A 535 1.02 38.60 -24.62
N PRO A 536 1.94 39.52 -24.98
CA PRO A 536 2.91 39.27 -26.05
C PRO A 536 3.81 38.06 -25.77
N LEU A 537 4.30 37.91 -24.53
CA LEU A 537 5.11 36.76 -24.14
C LEU A 537 4.31 35.45 -24.20
N ILE A 538 3.08 35.46 -23.69
CA ILE A 538 2.18 34.28 -23.74
C ILE A 538 1.89 33.90 -25.20
N THR A 539 1.62 34.88 -26.06
CA THR A 539 1.40 34.67 -27.49
C THR A 539 2.65 34.07 -28.15
N ALA A 540 3.83 34.62 -27.86
CA ALA A 540 5.10 34.11 -28.39
C ALA A 540 5.39 32.68 -27.92
N GLN A 541 5.09 32.34 -26.66
CA GLN A 541 5.24 30.98 -26.13
C GLN A 541 4.26 30.00 -26.76
N LEU A 542 2.98 30.37 -26.90
CA LEU A 542 1.98 29.56 -27.60
C LEU A 542 2.36 29.33 -29.07
N GLN A 543 2.91 30.35 -29.72
CA GLN A 543 3.37 30.24 -31.10
C GLN A 543 4.64 29.39 -31.25
N TYR A 544 5.57 29.51 -30.30
CA TYR A 544 6.72 28.60 -30.20
C TYR A 544 6.25 27.14 -30.01
N LEU A 545 5.32 26.88 -29.08
CA LEU A 545 4.78 25.53 -28.89
C LEU A 545 4.03 25.03 -30.14
N SER A 546 3.27 25.90 -30.82
CA SER A 546 2.55 25.55 -32.05
C SER A 546 3.48 25.11 -33.19
N THR A 547 4.70 25.66 -33.24
CA THR A 547 5.71 25.33 -34.25
C THR A 547 6.61 24.17 -33.80
N ALA A 548 6.87 24.02 -32.50
CA ALA A 548 7.72 22.97 -31.97
C ALA A 548 7.03 21.59 -31.89
N VAL A 549 5.76 21.55 -31.49
CA VAL A 549 5.01 20.28 -31.30
C VAL A 549 4.93 19.43 -32.59
N PRO A 550 4.68 20.01 -33.79
CA PRO A 550 4.64 19.23 -35.03
C PRO A 550 6.02 18.79 -35.55
N ASN A 551 7.14 19.35 -35.04
CA ASN A 551 8.48 19.08 -35.58
C ASN A 551 9.01 17.69 -35.22
N LEU A 552 8.42 16.99 -34.26
CA LEU A 552 8.75 15.60 -34.00
C LEU A 552 8.16 14.73 -35.12
N LYS A 553 9.02 14.15 -35.95
CA LYS A 553 8.57 13.37 -37.12
C LYS A 553 8.11 11.97 -36.74
N ASP A 554 7.22 11.39 -37.55
CA ASP A 554 6.78 10.01 -37.33
C ASP A 554 7.92 8.98 -37.41
N GLU A 555 8.91 9.18 -38.30
CA GLU A 555 10.12 8.35 -38.38
C GLU A 555 10.94 8.38 -37.08
N ASP A 556 11.05 9.54 -36.42
CA ASP A 556 11.79 9.66 -35.16
C ASP A 556 11.05 8.98 -34.00
N ILE A 557 9.72 9.10 -33.97
CA ILE A 557 8.85 8.45 -32.99
C ILE A 557 8.94 6.94 -33.13
N SER A 558 8.77 6.41 -34.34
CA SER A 558 8.83 4.98 -34.61
C SER A 558 10.22 4.41 -34.36
N HIS A 559 11.30 5.14 -34.71
CA HIS A 559 12.66 4.74 -34.39
C HIS A 559 12.91 4.71 -32.87
N SER A 560 12.44 5.74 -32.15
CA SER A 560 12.55 5.79 -30.69
C SER A 560 11.78 4.64 -30.03
N MET A 561 10.57 4.35 -30.49
CA MET A 561 9.79 3.19 -30.03
C MET A 561 10.50 1.86 -30.32
N ALA A 562 11.11 1.71 -31.49
CA ALA A 562 11.87 0.51 -31.84
C ALA A 562 13.15 0.34 -30.99
N LEU A 563 13.81 1.44 -30.64
CA LEU A 563 14.93 1.43 -29.69
C LEU A 563 14.44 1.01 -28.30
N LEU A 564 13.34 1.59 -27.81
CA LEU A 564 12.73 1.21 -26.54
C LEU A 564 12.36 -0.28 -26.54
N ASP A 565 11.80 -0.80 -27.64
CA ASP A 565 11.47 -2.22 -27.79
C ASP A 565 12.70 -3.12 -27.76
N LYS A 566 13.81 -2.70 -28.37
CA LYS A 566 15.07 -3.45 -28.32
C LYS A 566 15.66 -3.47 -26.91
N PHE A 567 15.58 -2.36 -26.18
CA PHE A 567 16.04 -2.29 -24.80
C PHE A 567 15.15 -3.08 -23.84
N ILE A 568 13.83 -3.00 -24.00
CA ILE A 568 12.86 -3.75 -23.20
C ILE A 568 12.97 -5.26 -23.52
N GLY A 569 13.00 -5.64 -24.80
CA GLY A 569 13.06 -7.05 -25.23
C GLY A 569 14.42 -7.72 -24.98
N GLY A 570 15.50 -6.95 -24.83
CA GLY A 570 16.81 -7.45 -24.42
C GLY A 570 16.92 -7.75 -22.91
N GLN A 571 15.92 -7.36 -22.13
CA GLN A 571 15.82 -7.63 -20.69
C GLN A 571 14.66 -8.60 -20.45
N VAL A 572 14.86 -9.64 -19.65
CA VAL A 572 13.77 -10.54 -19.24
C VAL A 572 12.75 -9.69 -18.50
N ILE A 573 11.53 -9.50 -19.03
CA ILE A 573 10.47 -8.72 -18.37
C ILE A 573 10.11 -9.45 -17.05
N PRO A 574 10.58 -8.99 -15.87
CA PRO A 574 10.22 -9.61 -14.61
C PRO A 574 8.85 -9.05 -14.25
N GLY A 575 7.76 -9.80 -14.51
CA GLY A 575 6.42 -9.27 -14.24
C GLY A 575 5.25 -9.84 -15.02
N ALA A 576 5.36 -11.01 -15.67
CA ALA A 576 4.19 -11.68 -16.27
C ALA A 576 3.09 -12.04 -15.23
N ARG A 577 3.40 -11.89 -13.94
CA ARG A 577 2.54 -12.16 -12.81
C ARG A 577 2.58 -10.98 -11.86
N ILE A 578 1.42 -10.45 -11.51
CA ILE A 578 1.29 -9.41 -10.49
C ILE A 578 1.07 -10.12 -9.15
N GLN A 579 1.82 -9.75 -8.12
CA GLN A 579 1.70 -10.29 -6.77
C GLN A 579 1.33 -9.16 -5.82
N ILE A 580 0.16 -9.28 -5.18
CA ILE A 580 -0.34 -8.33 -4.20
C ILE A 580 -0.25 -8.94 -2.80
N LEU A 581 0.50 -8.30 -1.91
CA LEU A 581 0.55 -8.67 -0.51
C LEU A 581 -0.60 -8.02 0.24
N THR A 582 -1.40 -8.82 0.94
CA THR A 582 -2.53 -8.33 1.73
C THR A 582 -2.65 -9.04 3.07
N THR A 583 -3.52 -8.53 3.95
CA THR A 583 -3.93 -9.23 5.18
C THR A 583 -4.54 -10.59 4.83
N ASN A 584 -4.31 -11.59 5.68
CA ASN A 584 -4.81 -12.94 5.45
C ASN A 584 -6.36 -13.00 5.46
N ASN A 585 -6.92 -14.09 4.92
CA ASN A 585 -8.35 -14.40 4.80
C ASN A 585 -9.16 -13.57 3.77
N ILE A 586 -8.52 -13.07 2.72
CA ILE A 586 -9.24 -12.44 1.60
C ILE A 586 -9.45 -13.47 0.48
N SER A 587 -10.71 -13.69 0.09
CA SER A 587 -11.04 -14.64 -0.98
C SER A 587 -10.70 -14.07 -2.36
N THR A 588 -10.26 -14.95 -3.27
CA THR A 588 -10.03 -14.58 -4.68
C THR A 588 -11.30 -14.10 -5.36
N ASP A 589 -12.48 -14.58 -4.94
CA ASP A 589 -13.77 -14.18 -5.49
C ASP A 589 -14.13 -12.71 -5.17
N ALA A 590 -13.67 -12.19 -4.03
CA ALA A 590 -13.87 -10.79 -3.67
C ALA A 590 -12.92 -9.85 -4.44
N VAL A 591 -11.77 -10.36 -4.87
CA VAL A 591 -10.72 -9.60 -5.57
C VAL A 591 -10.90 -9.64 -7.08
N MET A 592 -11.47 -10.73 -7.62
CA MET A 592 -11.71 -10.93 -9.04
C MET A 592 -12.40 -9.73 -9.72
N PRO A 593 -13.51 -9.15 -9.18
CA PRO A 593 -14.18 -8.02 -9.82
C PRO A 593 -13.28 -6.79 -10.00
N ILE A 594 -12.44 -6.50 -9.00
CA ILE A 594 -11.49 -5.38 -9.01
C ILE A 594 -10.46 -5.62 -10.10
N VAL A 595 -9.85 -6.81 -10.13
CA VAL A 595 -8.85 -7.17 -11.14
C VAL A 595 -9.42 -7.13 -12.56
N THR A 596 -10.64 -7.63 -12.78
CA THR A 596 -11.27 -7.58 -14.11
C THR A 596 -11.63 -6.16 -14.55
N HIS A 597 -12.00 -5.30 -13.60
CA HIS A 597 -12.27 -3.88 -13.88
C HIS A 597 -10.99 -3.16 -14.31
N ASP A 598 -9.92 -3.33 -13.53
CA ASP A 598 -8.66 -2.62 -13.73
C ASP A 598 -7.86 -3.15 -14.93
N ALA A 599 -7.92 -4.46 -15.18
CA ALA A 599 -7.29 -5.08 -16.35
C ALA A 599 -8.06 -4.79 -17.65
N GLY A 600 -9.37 -4.54 -17.58
CA GLY A 600 -10.22 -4.24 -18.73
C GLY A 600 -10.68 -5.47 -19.53
N TYR A 601 -10.40 -6.69 -19.05
CA TYR A 601 -10.82 -7.95 -19.66
C TYR A 601 -10.94 -9.07 -18.61
N ASN A 602 -11.77 -10.07 -18.90
CA ASN A 602 -12.19 -11.08 -17.91
C ASN A 602 -11.30 -12.34 -17.85
N ASN A 603 -10.29 -12.44 -18.72
CA ASN A 603 -9.48 -13.64 -18.85
C ASN A 603 -8.27 -13.59 -17.92
N VAL A 604 -8.49 -13.51 -16.60
CA VAL A 604 -7.41 -13.43 -15.60
C VAL A 604 -7.56 -14.54 -14.57
N SER A 605 -6.44 -15.11 -14.12
CA SER A 605 -6.44 -16.16 -13.09
C SER A 605 -5.82 -15.63 -11.79
N LEU A 606 -6.51 -15.88 -10.67
CA LEU A 606 -6.07 -15.46 -9.34
C LEU A 606 -5.74 -16.70 -8.50
N TYR A 607 -4.61 -16.64 -7.80
CA TYR A 607 -4.17 -17.64 -6.85
C TYR A 607 -3.85 -16.98 -5.51
N SER A 608 -4.18 -17.62 -4.40
CA SER A 608 -3.81 -17.15 -3.06
C SER A 608 -2.79 -18.10 -2.43
N THR A 609 -1.71 -17.55 -1.88
CA THR A 609 -0.65 -18.29 -1.21
C THR A 609 -0.27 -17.61 0.10
N SER A 610 0.34 -18.35 1.02
CA SER A 610 0.92 -17.77 2.23
C SER A 610 2.15 -16.94 1.89
N LEU A 611 2.44 -15.90 2.68
CA LEU A 611 3.59 -15.02 2.45
C LEU A 611 4.94 -15.76 2.40
N GLY A 612 5.09 -16.88 3.10
CA GLY A 612 6.30 -17.69 3.04
C GLY A 612 6.24 -18.88 4.00
N VAL A 613 7.22 -19.77 3.86
CA VAL A 613 7.37 -20.96 4.70
C VAL A 613 8.78 -21.04 5.27
N ILE A 614 8.90 -21.49 6.52
CA ILE A 614 10.19 -21.75 7.14
C ILE A 614 10.69 -23.11 6.65
N GLU A 615 11.87 -23.13 6.05
CA GLU A 615 12.56 -24.36 5.64
C GLU A 615 13.37 -24.90 6.84
N PRO A 616 13.20 -26.17 7.23
CA PRO A 616 14.01 -26.79 8.27
C PRO A 616 15.48 -26.82 7.88
N ASN A 617 16.39 -26.45 8.80
CA ASN A 617 17.83 -26.58 8.58
C ASN A 617 18.28 -27.99 8.99
N PRO A 618 18.65 -28.88 8.06
CA PRO A 618 19.00 -30.26 8.36
C PRO A 618 20.22 -30.39 9.29
N ARG A 619 21.14 -29.41 9.29
CA ARG A 619 22.26 -29.39 10.24
C ARG A 619 21.78 -29.10 11.66
N SER A 620 20.96 -28.07 11.84
CA SER A 620 20.39 -27.73 13.14
C SER A 620 19.52 -28.87 13.71
N GLU A 621 18.74 -29.53 12.86
CA GLU A 621 17.95 -30.74 13.20
C GLU A 621 18.84 -31.88 13.69
N MET A 622 19.98 -32.15 13.02
CA MET A 622 20.92 -33.19 13.48
C MET A 622 21.50 -32.88 14.87
N TYR A 623 21.82 -31.61 15.17
CA TYR A 623 22.30 -31.21 16.49
C TYR A 623 21.19 -31.26 17.56
N GLU A 624 19.92 -30.99 17.21
CA GLU A 624 18.78 -31.24 18.10
C GLU A 624 18.71 -32.72 18.46
N VAL A 625 18.79 -33.61 17.46
CA VAL A 625 18.77 -35.06 17.67
C VAL A 625 19.95 -35.51 18.55
N LEU A 626 21.16 -35.00 18.32
CA LEU A 626 22.33 -35.33 19.16
C LEU A 626 22.13 -34.90 20.63
N ASN A 627 21.61 -33.70 20.87
CA ASN A 627 21.28 -33.24 22.21
C ASN A 627 20.19 -34.09 22.87
N GLN A 628 19.20 -34.54 22.10
CA GLN A 628 18.18 -35.48 22.58
C GLN A 628 18.80 -36.84 22.94
N VAL A 629 19.70 -37.38 22.12
CA VAL A 629 20.41 -38.64 22.39
C VAL A 629 21.24 -38.54 23.68
N LYS A 630 21.94 -37.42 23.89
CA LYS A 630 22.68 -37.16 25.14
C LYS A 630 21.75 -37.25 26.36
N ALA A 631 20.60 -36.58 26.32
CA ALA A 631 19.61 -36.60 27.39
C ALA A 631 19.04 -38.01 27.63
N ILE A 632 18.77 -38.77 26.55
CA ILE A 632 18.29 -40.16 26.62
C ILE A 632 19.30 -41.08 27.30
N LEU A 633 20.58 -41.00 26.91
CA LEU A 633 21.63 -41.81 27.51
C LEU A 633 21.84 -41.50 28.99
N ALA A 634 21.79 -40.22 29.39
CA ALA A 634 21.83 -39.82 30.80
C ALA A 634 20.63 -40.39 31.58
N GLY A 635 19.42 -40.35 30.99
CA GLY A 635 18.21 -40.91 31.57
C GLY A 635 18.26 -42.42 31.75
N LEU A 636 18.64 -43.16 30.71
CA LEU A 636 18.79 -44.63 30.75
C LEU A 636 19.86 -45.06 31.75
N THR A 637 20.99 -44.36 31.79
CA THR A 637 22.07 -44.66 32.75
C THR A 637 21.62 -44.40 34.18
N SER A 638 20.91 -43.29 34.44
CA SER A 638 20.32 -42.99 35.75
C SER A 638 19.33 -44.08 36.18
N LEU A 639 18.55 -44.63 35.24
CA LEU A 639 17.64 -45.74 35.48
C LEU A 639 18.39 -47.02 35.86
N VAL A 640 19.42 -47.40 35.10
CA VAL A 640 20.27 -48.57 35.39
C VAL A 640 20.98 -48.41 36.74
N MET A 641 21.54 -47.24 37.02
CA MET A 641 22.20 -46.95 38.31
C MET A 641 21.23 -47.01 39.48
N THR A 642 20.00 -46.51 39.30
CA THR A 642 18.96 -46.61 40.33
C THR A 642 18.63 -48.07 40.62
N ILE A 643 18.45 -48.90 39.60
CA ILE A 643 18.25 -50.35 39.77
C ILE A 643 19.42 -50.99 40.51
N LEU A 644 20.66 -50.64 40.14
CA LEU A 644 21.86 -51.18 40.75
C LEU A 644 21.96 -50.81 42.24
N PHE A 645 21.78 -49.55 42.61
CA PHE A 645 21.82 -49.11 44.02
C PHE A 645 20.67 -49.69 44.84
N LEU A 646 19.47 -49.78 44.26
CA LEU A 646 18.35 -50.44 44.91
C LEU A 646 18.69 -51.92 45.17
N ALA A 647 19.18 -52.63 44.16
CA ALA A 647 19.47 -54.05 44.21
C ALA A 647 20.62 -54.41 45.14
N LEU A 648 21.73 -53.66 45.12
CA LEU A 648 22.91 -53.98 45.94
C LEU A 648 22.76 -53.53 47.39
N ASP A 649 22.27 -52.31 47.62
CA ASP A 649 22.31 -51.69 48.94
C ASP A 649 20.95 -51.70 49.64
N HIS A 650 19.89 -51.23 48.98
CA HIS A 650 18.60 -51.02 49.65
C HIS A 650 17.77 -52.31 49.83
N THR A 651 17.94 -53.34 48.99
CA THR A 651 17.26 -54.64 49.18
C THR A 651 17.61 -55.32 50.50
N SER A 652 18.82 -55.13 51.04
CA SER A 652 19.22 -55.69 52.34
C SER A 652 18.37 -55.10 53.48
N ILE A 653 18.11 -53.79 53.42
CA ILE A 653 17.24 -53.07 54.36
C ILE A 653 15.79 -53.53 54.17
N MET A 654 15.33 -53.63 52.92
CA MET A 654 13.97 -54.10 52.59
C MET A 654 13.72 -55.53 53.09
N ALA A 655 14.68 -56.44 52.97
CA ALA A 655 14.58 -57.82 53.46
C ALA A 655 14.39 -57.87 54.98
N VAL A 656 15.11 -57.03 55.74
CA VAL A 656 14.94 -56.92 57.19
C VAL A 656 13.58 -56.32 57.57
N ILE A 657 13.12 -55.27 56.89
CA ILE A 657 11.78 -54.67 57.12
C ILE A 657 10.68 -55.69 56.85
N ARG A 658 10.79 -56.41 55.71
CA ARG A 658 9.86 -57.47 55.34
C ARG A 658 9.81 -58.56 56.41
N ARG A 659 10.98 -58.97 56.91
CA ARG A 659 11.08 -59.99 57.94
C ARG A 659 10.42 -59.56 59.25
N ARG A 660 10.67 -58.34 59.72
CA ARG A 660 10.00 -57.78 60.91
C ARG A 660 8.48 -57.81 60.79
N ARG A 661 7.95 -57.51 59.60
CA ARG A 661 6.51 -57.64 59.31
C ARG A 661 6.03 -59.09 59.34
N LEU A 662 6.76 -60.01 58.70
CA LEU A 662 6.39 -61.43 58.63
C LEU A 662 6.46 -62.13 59.99
N SER A 663 7.34 -61.69 60.89
CA SER A 663 7.41 -62.20 62.27
C SER A 663 6.18 -61.87 63.12
N GLY A 664 5.39 -60.85 62.75
CA GLY A 664 4.21 -60.40 63.50
C GLY A 664 2.86 -60.63 62.82
N THR A 665 2.81 -61.35 61.69
CA THR A 665 1.59 -61.45 60.86
C THR A 665 1.02 -62.87 60.77
N VAL A 666 -0.28 -63.01 61.08
CA VAL A 666 -1.02 -64.28 61.01
C VAL A 666 -1.33 -64.65 59.55
N LYS A 667 -1.04 -65.90 59.16
CA LYS A 667 -1.25 -66.42 57.79
C LYS A 667 -2.73 -66.40 57.39
N ALA A 668 -3.08 -65.60 56.37
CA ALA A 668 -4.43 -65.57 55.79
C ALA A 668 -4.63 -66.70 54.76
N LYS A 669 -5.82 -67.33 54.75
CA LYS A 669 -6.23 -68.38 53.79
C LYS A 669 -7.30 -67.88 52.79
N GLY A 670 -7.36 -68.48 51.60
CA GLY A 670 -8.40 -68.26 50.58
C GLY A 670 -8.27 -66.97 49.75
N TRP A 671 -9.38 -66.46 49.20
CA TRP A 671 -9.42 -65.22 48.39
C TRP A 671 -8.86 -63.98 49.10
N ARG A 672 -8.98 -63.92 50.44
CA ARG A 672 -8.37 -62.88 51.28
C ARG A 672 -6.84 -62.89 51.22
N LYS A 673 -6.20 -64.01 50.86
CA LYS A 673 -4.76 -64.11 50.60
C LYS A 673 -4.38 -63.36 49.33
N VAL A 674 -5.16 -63.51 48.26
CA VAL A 674 -4.93 -62.83 46.97
C VAL A 674 -5.14 -61.33 47.13
N LEU A 675 -6.23 -60.92 47.79
CA LEU A 675 -6.53 -59.51 48.06
C LEU A 675 -5.47 -58.86 48.96
N LYS A 676 -5.02 -59.55 50.02
CA LYS A 676 -3.88 -59.09 50.85
C LYS A 676 -2.57 -59.07 50.09
N GLN A 677 -2.34 -59.97 49.14
CA GLN A 677 -1.12 -59.97 48.31
C GLN A 677 -1.10 -58.77 47.36
N VAL A 678 -2.25 -58.41 46.77
CA VAL A 678 -2.40 -57.25 45.88
C VAL A 678 -2.33 -55.94 46.66
N THR A 679 -3.02 -55.81 47.80
CA THR A 679 -2.92 -54.58 48.62
C THR A 679 -1.53 -54.41 49.24
N ALA A 680 -0.87 -55.50 49.61
CA ALA A 680 0.52 -55.47 50.06
C ALA A 680 1.52 -55.01 48.99
N ILE A 681 1.15 -54.93 47.71
CA ILE A 681 2.00 -54.33 46.67
C ILE A 681 2.22 -52.83 46.91
N PHE A 682 1.21 -52.14 47.46
CA PHE A 682 1.21 -50.70 47.67
C PHE A 682 1.28 -50.30 49.16
N SER A 683 0.86 -51.19 50.07
CA SER A 683 0.77 -50.88 51.51
C SER A 683 1.83 -51.55 52.39
N ALA A 684 2.68 -52.42 51.84
CA ALA A 684 3.72 -53.07 52.65
C ALA A 684 4.87 -52.09 52.95
N PRO A 685 5.33 -51.99 54.21
CA PRO A 685 6.36 -51.04 54.63
C PRO A 685 7.68 -51.20 53.86
N GLU A 686 8.08 -52.42 53.49
CA GLU A 686 9.26 -52.63 52.66
C GLU A 686 9.09 -52.11 51.23
N ARG A 687 7.87 -52.17 50.68
CA ARG A 687 7.56 -51.69 49.33
C ARG A 687 7.37 -50.19 49.30
N GLN A 688 6.77 -49.60 50.33
CA GLN A 688 6.69 -48.15 50.49
C GLN A 688 8.08 -47.52 50.64
N TYR A 689 8.95 -48.13 51.46
CA TYR A 689 10.35 -47.71 51.54
C TYR A 689 11.04 -47.80 50.18
N GLY A 690 10.88 -48.93 49.48
CA GLY A 690 11.42 -49.10 48.13
C GLY A 690 10.90 -48.06 47.15
N MET A 691 9.59 -47.79 47.15
CA MET A 691 8.94 -46.79 46.30
C MET A 691 9.49 -45.38 46.54
N VAL A 692 9.58 -44.95 47.80
CA VAL A 692 10.07 -43.60 48.15
C VAL A 692 11.54 -43.46 47.79
N VAL A 693 12.38 -44.44 48.17
CA VAL A 693 13.81 -44.40 47.86
C VAL A 693 14.05 -44.46 46.35
N GLY A 694 13.34 -45.34 45.63
CA GLY A 694 13.46 -45.45 44.18
C GLY A 694 13.02 -44.18 43.45
N ALA A 695 11.95 -43.52 43.90
CA ALA A 695 11.52 -42.24 43.36
C ALA A 695 12.57 -41.15 43.56
N ILE A 696 13.10 -41.00 44.79
CA ILE A 696 14.09 -39.97 45.12
C ILE A 696 15.40 -40.21 44.38
N LEU A 697 15.91 -41.45 44.38
CA LEU A 697 17.17 -41.79 43.70
C LEU A 697 17.08 -41.49 42.20
N LEU A 698 16.03 -41.97 41.53
CA LEU A 698 15.89 -41.76 40.10
C LEU A 698 15.73 -40.28 39.77
N THR A 699 14.82 -39.57 40.45
CA THR A 699 14.58 -38.14 40.17
C THR A 699 15.83 -37.30 40.41
N ALA A 700 16.56 -37.52 41.51
CA ALA A 700 17.77 -36.76 41.81
C ALA A 700 18.89 -37.03 40.79
N MET A 701 19.13 -38.30 40.42
CA MET A 701 20.13 -38.64 39.40
C MET A 701 19.73 -38.10 38.02
N PHE A 702 18.45 -38.16 37.67
CA PHE A 702 17.91 -37.69 36.39
C PHE A 702 18.08 -36.17 36.23
N ILE A 703 17.79 -35.39 37.27
CA ILE A 703 17.96 -33.92 37.24
C ILE A 703 19.45 -33.55 37.17
N LEU A 704 20.27 -34.14 38.02
CA LEU A 704 21.69 -33.79 38.11
C LEU A 704 22.50 -34.19 36.87
N SER A 705 22.08 -35.25 36.18
CA SER A 705 22.73 -35.70 34.94
C SER A 705 22.21 -35.02 33.67
N GLY A 706 21.15 -34.21 33.77
CA GLY A 706 20.46 -33.64 32.60
C GLY A 706 19.74 -34.70 31.76
N GLY A 707 19.19 -35.73 32.41
CA GLY A 707 18.45 -36.80 31.75
C GLY A 707 17.14 -36.32 31.12
N GLY A 708 16.76 -36.94 30.00
CA GLY A 708 15.50 -36.69 29.31
C GLY A 708 15.04 -37.92 28.54
N ILE A 709 13.79 -38.34 28.73
CA ILE A 709 13.19 -39.45 27.97
C ILE A 709 12.12 -38.83 27.06
N PRO A 710 12.20 -39.00 25.74
CA PRO A 710 11.19 -38.53 24.80
C PRO A 710 9.79 -38.96 25.25
N TYR A 711 8.84 -38.02 25.19
CA TYR A 711 7.43 -38.25 25.53
C TYR A 711 7.13 -38.59 27.01
N LEU A 712 8.14 -38.58 27.91
CA LEU A 712 7.91 -38.73 29.35
C LEU A 712 7.82 -37.35 30.02
N PRO A 713 6.67 -36.95 30.57
CA PRO A 713 6.59 -35.72 31.36
C PRO A 713 7.47 -35.83 32.60
N TRP A 714 7.96 -34.69 33.11
CA TRP A 714 8.81 -34.62 34.32
C TRP A 714 8.21 -35.37 35.52
N ILE A 715 6.88 -35.42 35.62
CA ILE A 715 6.16 -36.12 36.67
C ILE A 715 6.19 -37.65 36.54
N GLY A 716 6.47 -38.17 35.34
CA GLY A 716 6.59 -39.61 35.09
C GLY A 716 7.87 -40.23 35.69
N VAL A 717 8.94 -39.44 35.83
CA VAL A 717 10.23 -39.88 36.37
C VAL A 717 10.12 -40.45 37.80
N PRO A 718 9.55 -39.75 38.81
CA PRO A 718 9.40 -40.30 40.15
C PRO A 718 8.48 -41.53 40.19
N VAL A 719 7.48 -41.62 39.30
CA VAL A 719 6.57 -42.78 39.21
C VAL A 719 7.33 -44.04 38.76
N ILE A 720 8.18 -43.92 37.74
CA ILE A 720 9.04 -45.03 37.29
C ILE A 720 9.99 -45.44 38.41
N GLY A 721 10.61 -44.47 39.10
CA GLY A 721 11.49 -44.74 40.24
C GLY A 721 10.78 -45.49 41.36
N ALA A 722 9.56 -45.08 41.69
CA ALA A 722 8.74 -45.76 42.68
C ALA A 722 8.40 -47.20 42.26
N PHE A 723 8.03 -47.39 40.99
CA PHE A 723 7.72 -48.70 40.45
C PHE A 723 8.92 -49.66 40.52
N LEU A 724 10.11 -49.20 40.10
CA LEU A 724 11.35 -49.96 40.22
C LEU A 724 11.67 -50.33 41.67
N GLY A 725 11.48 -49.37 42.59
CA GLY A 725 11.60 -49.58 44.02
C GLY A 725 10.69 -50.68 44.57
N SER A 726 9.42 -50.72 44.12
CA SER A 726 8.46 -51.76 44.51
C SER A 726 8.82 -53.13 43.96
N ILE A 727 9.32 -53.21 42.72
CA ILE A 727 9.82 -54.46 42.12
C ILE A 727 11.01 -55.00 42.91
N MET A 728 12.00 -54.14 43.19
CA MET A 728 13.20 -54.54 43.95
C MET A 728 12.85 -55.01 45.37
N ALA A 729 11.92 -54.31 46.03
CA ALA A 729 11.37 -54.74 47.30
C ALA A 729 10.71 -56.12 47.21
N GLY A 730 10.06 -56.45 46.09
CA GLY A 730 9.52 -57.78 45.77
C GLY A 730 10.57 -58.89 45.81
N TYR A 731 11.72 -58.63 45.18
CA TYR A 731 12.84 -59.57 45.03
C TYR A 731 13.89 -59.49 46.15
N ALA A 732 13.70 -58.65 47.17
CA ALA A 732 14.69 -58.38 48.21
C ALA A 732 15.32 -59.64 48.83
N ASP A 733 14.52 -60.62 49.25
CA ASP A 733 15.01 -61.85 49.89
C ASP A 733 15.77 -62.78 48.93
N LYS A 734 15.52 -62.68 47.62
CA LYS A 734 16.24 -63.46 46.59
C LYS A 734 17.58 -62.81 46.24
N ILE A 735 17.64 -61.47 46.27
CA ILE A 735 18.83 -60.71 45.92
C ILE A 735 19.80 -60.69 47.11
N ASN A 736 19.32 -60.32 48.29
CA ASN A 736 20.08 -60.25 49.53
C ASN A 736 19.39 -61.08 50.63
N PRO A 737 19.62 -62.41 50.66
CA PRO A 737 19.05 -63.26 51.69
C PRO A 737 19.63 -62.88 53.05
N VAL A 738 18.76 -62.66 54.04
CA VAL A 738 19.17 -62.34 55.41
C VAL A 738 19.19 -63.62 56.22
N ALA A 739 20.33 -63.95 56.83
CA ALA A 739 20.48 -65.13 57.68
C ALA A 739 19.50 -65.05 58.87
N GLY A 740 18.57 -66.00 58.87
CA GLY A 740 17.50 -66.14 59.84
C GLY A 740 18.02 -66.07 61.27
N ASP A 741 18.87 -67.04 61.55
CA ASP A 741 19.23 -67.43 62.90
C ASP A 741 20.25 -66.44 63.50
N GLU A 742 21.09 -65.83 62.67
CA GLU A 742 22.08 -64.83 63.10
C GLU A 742 21.42 -63.52 63.59
N VAL A 743 20.40 -63.02 62.87
CA VAL A 743 19.68 -61.82 63.30
C VAL A 743 18.91 -62.08 64.60
N MET A 744 18.37 -63.29 64.79
CA MET A 744 17.69 -63.68 66.03
C MET A 744 18.69 -63.85 67.18
N ALA A 745 19.86 -64.43 66.91
CA ALA A 745 20.94 -64.55 67.89
C ALA A 745 21.43 -63.16 68.33
N GLY A 746 21.62 -62.22 67.40
CA GLY A 746 21.97 -60.83 67.73
C GLY A 746 20.92 -60.13 68.59
N GLN A 747 19.62 -60.34 68.32
CA GLN A 747 18.54 -59.82 69.15
C GLN A 747 18.52 -60.43 70.55
N ALA A 748 18.75 -61.75 70.65
CA ALA A 748 18.84 -62.46 71.93
C ALA A 748 20.06 -62.03 72.77
N LEU A 749 21.14 -61.61 72.11
CA LEU A 749 22.34 -61.03 72.74
C LEU A 749 22.16 -59.54 73.13
N GLY A 750 20.97 -58.98 72.95
CA GLY A 750 20.66 -57.59 73.32
C GLY A 750 21.22 -56.53 72.38
N MET A 751 21.63 -56.90 71.15
CA MET A 751 22.15 -55.95 70.17
C MET A 751 21.03 -55.00 69.71
N SER A 752 21.36 -53.71 69.61
CA SER A 752 20.41 -52.72 69.09
C SER A 752 20.14 -52.95 67.59
N PHE A 753 19.03 -52.42 67.07
CA PHE A 753 18.73 -52.53 65.64
C PHE A 753 19.86 -51.98 64.75
N ASP A 754 20.50 -50.89 65.18
CA ASP A 754 21.61 -50.28 64.47
C ASP A 754 22.83 -51.21 64.45
N ASP A 755 23.11 -51.90 65.57
CA ASP A 755 24.23 -52.85 65.67
C ASP A 755 23.94 -54.10 64.82
N ILE A 756 22.69 -54.63 64.84
CA ILE A 756 22.27 -55.77 63.99
C ILE A 756 22.40 -55.43 62.50
N MET A 757 21.96 -54.24 62.08
CA MET A 757 22.07 -53.82 60.69
C MET A 757 23.54 -53.69 60.26
N ARG A 758 24.40 -53.14 61.12
CA ARG A 758 25.80 -52.89 60.78
C ARG A 758 26.68 -54.12 60.86
N GLU A 759 26.41 -55.06 61.75
CA GLU A 759 27.32 -56.16 62.08
C GLU A 759 26.88 -57.50 61.50
N ILE A 760 25.57 -57.67 61.23
CA ILE A 760 25.02 -58.95 60.75
C ILE A 760 24.45 -58.79 59.34
N VAL A 761 23.55 -57.83 59.14
CA VAL A 761 22.78 -57.75 57.89
C VAL A 761 23.60 -57.23 56.70
N ILE A 762 24.28 -56.08 56.86
CA ILE A 762 25.05 -55.46 55.78
C ILE A 762 26.29 -56.27 55.39
N PRO A 763 27.08 -56.84 56.32
CA PRO A 763 28.24 -57.65 55.96
C PRO A 763 27.89 -58.94 55.20
N ASN A 764 26.76 -59.56 55.52
CA ASN A 764 26.27 -60.79 54.89
C ASN A 764 25.45 -60.55 53.61
N GLY A 765 25.12 -59.30 53.30
CA GLY A 765 24.51 -58.90 52.03
C GLY A 765 25.51 -58.87 50.87
N ARG A 766 25.00 -58.70 49.64
CA ARG A 766 25.84 -58.48 48.46
C ARG A 766 26.73 -57.24 48.63
N PRO A 767 27.95 -57.25 48.06
CA PRO A 767 28.86 -56.14 48.19
C PRO A 767 28.31 -54.88 47.50
N GLY A 768 28.00 -53.87 48.30
CA GLY A 768 27.47 -52.57 47.87
C GLY A 768 28.18 -51.37 48.50
N VAL A 769 27.70 -50.16 48.20
CA VAL A 769 28.24 -48.90 48.75
C VAL A 769 28.08 -48.87 50.27
N MET A 770 26.98 -49.40 50.79
CA MET A 770 26.68 -49.46 52.21
C MET A 770 27.70 -50.30 52.98
N GLN A 771 28.14 -51.43 52.41
CA GLN A 771 29.16 -52.29 53.02
C GLN A 771 30.49 -51.54 53.14
N LYS A 772 30.91 -50.82 52.10
CA LYS A 772 32.16 -50.01 52.12
C LYS A 772 32.11 -48.87 53.12
N LEU A 773 30.98 -48.15 53.19
CA LEU A 773 30.77 -47.07 54.17
C LEU A 773 30.78 -47.59 55.62
N ASN A 774 30.35 -48.83 55.82
CA ASN A 774 30.20 -49.44 57.13
C ASN A 774 31.48 -50.15 57.64
N LYS A 775 32.46 -50.48 56.78
CA LYS A 775 33.75 -51.10 57.19
C LYS A 775 34.50 -50.33 58.30
N ARG A 776 34.33 -49.01 58.39
CA ARG A 776 34.98 -48.15 59.41
C ARG A 776 34.20 -48.07 60.72
N LYS A 777 32.99 -48.63 60.78
CA LYS A 777 32.05 -48.53 61.91
C LYS A 777 31.76 -49.87 62.60
N LEU A 778 32.38 -50.96 62.14
CA LEU A 778 32.30 -52.28 62.76
C LEU A 778 32.97 -52.27 64.14
N GLN A 779 32.29 -52.77 65.17
CA GLN A 779 32.83 -52.84 66.53
C GLN A 779 33.54 -54.18 66.78
N PHE A 780 33.08 -55.26 66.13
CA PHE A 780 33.75 -56.56 66.10
C PHE A 780 34.54 -56.69 64.78
N LYS A 781 35.84 -56.95 64.91
CA LYS A 781 36.74 -57.27 63.79
C LYS A 781 37.18 -58.70 63.88
#